data_AF-A0AAV4SU43-F1
#
_entry.id   AF-A0AAV4SU43-F1
#
_cell.length_a   1.000
_cell.length_b   1.000
_cell.length_c   1.000
_cell.angle_alpha   90.00
_cell.angle_beta   90.00
_cell.angle_gamma   90.00
#
_symmetry.space_group_name_H-M   'P 1'
#
loop_
_entity.id
_entity.type
_entity.pdbx_description
1 polymer ?
#
loop_
_entity_poly.entity_id
_entity_poly.type
_entity_poly.pdbx_seq_one_letter_code
_entity_poly.pdbx_strand_id
1 'polypeptide(L)'
;MDLPTPQLIDSTSWCRSSSDAASATSSEIWEISVPEECSFVWSIILARAAYLTADWKRISKNLLRKDEENEEFCLKINEIVSFNPFKNRHTLFLDESITQLIRKIDEKLNIHVKNVMQKDETFTEDSHLKEAASAQLLCSIKVLRTDFQNNKTITNHLLDRQSSDATILIFEKYTNSPNEARFSFGMDLRRANSLRKMSLESILREAKLYVKDIDGIIKQVTKQERFFNGNFLLTLIESQPIELIEGLYKSPYIVWKLADAGFNTNPFYTQGGNSAFFYCLGLESSRLLYVLYNYAINNYHRSGKSMRNSNSDVLKALKNVDDKLNGHCKIIEKRQCSDHERKALFEIFHFNKLQKNVIEEISTMTDNDLKSNFKMAKIECVLKNYVEHFYIGKENRKKISELLEEYLRFNKYHENVDNFTGLCYAKFSKCGDCYRCKSKSSSCELMIIPFIYRSKFLSKSKKLLNILKSNTDKVPNNPNQIMRIINKALESYPEIKDDFAIKRLERYLMVAAKEPNGIKKVLATKRAIQVLGETLIVSTGKDLFGKTLLRCNLPAHLVKILCDLRNKCFSHYDSQLWLGIEDDAFLNLQSDFENILKIIRDINAIQAFRIHKFLIENCNFRYHKKSVPYINSKKRKNWKFPTLRIRDIVQKEKQKIAKGQSYFFKFVKIKIPLILNNVMGTLSNSINLHKTVKSFNEEASCLKNLYEYLKKNVEEINLILLDSFFDFLEANINEELNDSIKDQINNHLSYIKKGINELFENVAVDNSYKFNYLNFEQLYDKIENHNFFCQDEIDIIKEKCLMLSNSEGEMKLVPIINNVTNMKNFTKLCEPKIRKLLLNIDFPDANLNTKIRCFLSRRINFLINRIEKLKEILIDKNRDIKDLYSSNCNEGEKKHAIFLMCETYKKNHALRFSAEMLLFDCFSILENRKDLKDLKEKLSGLFSGINLRNVLSHGDVLLDNMCLYLDKDDLPSNLIEKMLQLIDDLPALEALSDLWWETKPNNCKEFKNELSKIEGTPSFKKIKDCKRWQKYMTLLPLR
;
A
#
# COMPACT_ATOMS: atom_id res chain seq x y z
N MET A 1 -6.43 24.31 7.19
CA MET A 1 -6.20 25.72 6.81
C MET A 1 -5.08 25.76 5.79
N ASP A 2 -5.36 26.22 4.57
CA ASP A 2 -4.34 26.39 3.54
C ASP A 2 -3.71 27.79 3.68
N LEU A 3 -2.66 27.91 4.49
CA LEU A 3 -1.92 29.15 4.64
C LEU A 3 -0.86 29.28 3.53
N PRO A 4 -0.72 30.45 2.87
CA PRO A 4 0.40 30.69 1.95
C PRO A 4 1.74 30.41 2.65
N THR A 5 2.67 29.76 1.96
CA THR A 5 4.03 29.50 2.50
C THR A 5 4.73 30.81 2.81
N PRO A 6 5.59 30.90 3.85
CA PRO A 6 6.39 32.09 4.11
C PRO A 6 7.16 32.54 2.86
N GLN A 7 7.21 33.85 2.61
CA GLN A 7 7.87 34.42 1.42
C GLN A 7 8.83 35.52 1.81
N LEU A 8 9.97 35.59 1.13
CA LEU A 8 10.88 36.72 1.23
C LEU A 8 10.38 37.85 0.33
N ILE A 9 10.27 39.05 0.88
CA ILE A 9 9.77 40.24 0.20
C ILE A 9 10.80 41.36 0.28
N ASP A 10 10.99 42.02 -0.86
CA ASP A 10 11.72 43.29 -0.92
C ASP A 10 10.81 44.43 -0.47
N SER A 11 11.03 44.89 0.76
CA SER A 11 10.25 45.94 1.40
C SER A 11 10.47 47.31 0.75
N THR A 12 11.60 47.50 0.06
CA THR A 12 11.91 48.77 -0.61
C THR A 12 10.92 49.07 -1.74
N SER A 13 10.26 48.04 -2.28
CA SER A 13 9.22 48.21 -3.30
C SER A 13 7.95 48.91 -2.79
N TRP A 14 7.82 49.15 -1.49
CA TRP A 14 6.75 49.97 -0.90
C TRP A 14 7.18 51.43 -0.63
N CYS A 15 8.47 51.76 -0.74
CA CYS A 15 9.00 53.10 -0.53
C CYS A 15 8.82 53.95 -1.82
N ARG A 16 8.08 55.06 -1.74
CA ARG A 16 7.89 55.98 -2.89
C ARG A 16 8.89 57.13 -2.89
N SER A 17 9.44 57.47 -1.71
CA SER A 17 10.40 58.54 -1.52
C SER A 17 11.73 58.03 -0.93
N SER A 18 12.81 58.80 -1.11
CA SER A 18 14.10 58.52 -0.47
C SER A 18 14.04 58.59 1.06
N SER A 19 13.13 59.41 1.61
CA SER A 19 12.84 59.44 3.05
C SER A 19 12.18 58.16 3.55
N ASP A 20 11.30 57.53 2.75
CA ASP A 20 10.72 56.23 3.10
C ASP A 20 11.77 55.12 3.09
N ALA A 21 12.71 55.18 2.15
CA ALA A 21 13.80 54.20 2.03
C ALA A 21 14.77 54.26 3.23
N ALA A 22 15.05 55.45 3.75
CA ALA A 22 15.85 55.61 4.98
C ALA A 22 15.15 55.04 6.23
N SER A 23 13.82 54.93 6.21
CA SER A 23 13.01 54.36 7.30
C SER A 23 12.83 52.83 7.22
N ALA A 24 13.31 52.18 6.14
CA ALA A 24 13.19 50.73 5.99
C ALA A 24 14.30 50.04 6.80
N THR A 25 13.91 49.30 7.83
CA THR A 25 14.83 48.62 8.76
C THR A 25 15.64 47.48 8.12
N SER A 26 15.16 46.92 7.01
CA SER A 26 15.87 45.96 6.15
C SER A 26 15.25 45.90 4.76
N SER A 27 16.07 45.79 3.72
CA SER A 27 15.58 45.66 2.33
C SER A 27 14.78 44.37 2.11
N GLU A 28 15.14 43.27 2.79
CA GLU A 28 14.46 41.97 2.66
C GLU A 28 13.81 41.53 3.98
N ILE A 29 12.51 41.24 3.94
CA ILE A 29 11.69 40.84 5.10
C ILE A 29 10.92 39.56 4.75
N TRP A 30 10.78 38.64 5.71
CA TRP A 30 9.94 37.47 5.54
C TRP A 30 8.49 37.79 5.90
N GLU A 31 7.57 37.66 4.95
CA GLU A 31 6.14 37.66 5.19
C GLU A 31 5.67 36.27 5.60
N ILE A 32 4.97 36.20 6.74
CA ILE A 32 4.41 34.98 7.30
C ILE A 32 2.90 35.13 7.43
N SER A 33 2.15 34.26 6.75
CA SER A 33 0.69 34.24 6.79
C SER A 33 0.13 33.61 8.07
N VAL A 34 -1.00 34.15 8.51
CA VAL A 34 -1.79 33.69 9.67
C VAL A 34 -3.22 33.32 9.24
N PRO A 35 -4.03 32.65 10.11
CA PRO A 35 -5.44 32.38 9.84
C PRO A 35 -6.23 33.65 9.53
N GLU A 36 -7.26 33.54 8.69
CA GLU A 36 -8.09 34.68 8.27
C GLU A 36 -8.93 35.25 9.42
N GLU A 37 -9.48 34.37 10.26
CA GLU A 37 -10.17 34.74 11.50
C GLU A 37 -9.18 35.40 12.47
N CYS A 38 -9.49 36.61 12.94
CA CYS A 38 -8.62 37.45 13.77
C CYS A 38 -7.21 37.66 13.16
N SER A 39 -7.09 37.69 11.82
CA SER A 39 -5.78 37.77 11.14
C SER A 39 -4.93 38.97 11.56
N PHE A 40 -5.56 40.12 11.84
CA PHE A 40 -4.85 41.30 12.35
C PHE A 40 -4.21 41.03 13.71
N VAL A 41 -4.99 40.51 14.67
CA VAL A 41 -4.53 40.21 16.04
C VAL A 41 -3.46 39.13 16.06
N TRP A 42 -3.65 38.07 15.27
CA TRP A 42 -2.61 37.06 15.07
C TRP A 42 -1.30 37.68 14.55
N SER A 43 -1.39 38.56 13.57
CA SER A 43 -0.22 39.18 12.95
C SER A 43 0.53 40.06 13.96
N ILE A 44 -0.15 40.91 14.72
CA ILE A 44 0.52 41.79 15.69
C ILE A 44 1.11 41.01 16.87
N ILE A 45 0.42 39.99 17.38
CA ILE A 45 0.90 39.18 18.51
C ILE A 45 2.11 38.35 18.10
N LEU A 46 2.06 37.71 16.94
CA LEU A 46 3.18 36.90 16.44
C LEU A 46 4.37 37.75 16.00
N ALA A 47 4.13 38.91 15.38
CA ALA A 47 5.20 39.87 15.10
C ALA A 47 5.88 40.28 16.40
N ARG A 48 5.10 40.65 17.42
CA ARG A 48 5.64 41.07 18.72
C ARG A 48 6.41 39.95 19.42
N ALA A 49 5.88 38.73 19.40
CA ALA A 49 6.52 37.55 19.95
C ALA A 49 7.86 37.23 19.28
N ALA A 50 7.99 37.47 17.97
CA ALA A 50 9.24 37.23 17.26
C ALA A 50 10.40 38.13 17.70
N TYR A 51 10.10 39.36 18.16
CA TYR A 51 11.10 40.38 18.51
C TYR A 51 11.49 40.42 20.01
N LEU A 52 10.70 39.85 20.92
CA LEU A 52 10.93 39.98 22.37
C LEU A 52 10.98 38.64 23.11
N THR A 53 12.04 38.43 23.89
CA THR A 53 12.12 37.31 24.86
C THR A 53 11.98 37.74 26.32
N ALA A 54 12.17 39.03 26.67
CA ALA A 54 12.22 39.49 28.07
C ALA A 54 10.97 40.24 28.57
N ASP A 55 10.22 40.95 27.72
CA ASP A 55 9.17 41.90 28.15
C ASP A 55 7.71 41.38 28.07
N TRP A 56 7.51 40.09 27.75
CA TRP A 56 6.16 39.55 27.56
C TRP A 56 5.28 39.61 28.80
N LYS A 57 5.85 39.50 30.01
CA LYS A 57 5.11 39.65 31.27
C LYS A 57 4.47 41.04 31.43
N ARG A 58 5.09 42.08 30.87
CA ARG A 58 4.56 43.45 30.92
C ARG A 58 3.49 43.64 29.85
N ILE A 59 3.70 43.10 28.66
CA ILE A 59 2.74 43.17 27.55
C ILE A 59 1.48 42.36 27.89
N SER A 60 1.62 41.17 28.48
CA SER A 60 0.48 40.35 28.89
C SER A 60 -0.39 41.08 29.91
N LYS A 61 0.21 41.84 30.84
CA LYS A 61 -0.50 42.67 31.82
C LYS A 61 -1.29 43.84 31.22
N ASN A 62 -0.88 44.34 30.05
CA ASN A 62 -1.63 45.38 29.35
C ASN A 62 -2.78 44.77 28.53
N LEU A 63 -2.53 43.62 27.90
CA LEU A 63 -3.53 42.90 27.11
C LEU A 63 -4.60 42.22 27.99
N LEU A 64 -4.32 41.95 29.26
CA LEU A 64 -5.17 41.18 30.17
C LEU A 64 -5.52 41.96 31.44
N ARG A 65 -6.70 41.70 32.03
CA ARG A 65 -7.05 42.27 33.34
C ARG A 65 -6.30 41.49 34.43
N LYS A 66 -6.01 42.15 35.56
CA LYS A 66 -5.34 41.52 36.72
C LYS A 66 -6.06 40.24 37.21
N ASP A 67 -7.39 40.19 37.08
CA ASP A 67 -8.22 39.06 37.55
C ASP A 67 -8.26 37.89 36.55
N GLU A 68 -7.70 38.07 35.34
CA GLU A 68 -7.64 37.07 34.27
C GLU A 68 -6.22 36.48 34.08
N GLU A 69 -5.28 36.84 34.96
CA GLU A 69 -3.92 36.27 35.03
C GLU A 69 -3.96 34.81 35.53
N ASN A 70 -4.62 33.92 34.79
CA ASN A 70 -4.54 32.48 35.03
C ASN A 70 -3.13 31.98 34.64
N GLU A 71 -2.53 31.15 35.49
CA GLU A 71 -1.22 30.52 35.24
C GLU A 71 -1.19 29.77 33.90
N GLU A 72 -2.30 29.15 33.54
CA GLU A 72 -2.52 28.48 32.25
C GLU A 72 -2.29 29.43 31.05
N PHE A 73 -2.70 30.69 31.19
CA PHE A 73 -2.54 31.69 30.15
C PHE A 73 -1.08 32.10 29.95
N CYS A 74 -0.33 32.23 31.04
CA CYS A 74 1.10 32.53 30.98
C CYS A 74 1.88 31.40 30.28
N LEU A 75 1.49 30.14 30.50
CA LEU A 75 2.05 28.99 29.77
C LEU A 75 1.78 29.10 28.27
N LYS A 76 0.56 29.47 27.88
CA LYS A 76 0.19 29.65 26.47
C LYS A 76 0.89 30.83 25.80
N ILE A 77 1.14 31.92 26.51
CA ILE A 77 2.01 32.99 26.01
C ILE A 77 3.43 32.48 25.78
N ASN A 78 4.00 31.69 26.69
CA ASN A 78 5.34 31.14 26.50
C ASN A 78 5.42 30.20 25.27
N GLU A 79 4.33 29.47 24.98
CA GLU A 79 4.19 28.71 23.72
C GLU A 79 4.20 29.63 22.49
N ILE A 80 3.49 30.77 22.52
CA ILE A 80 3.52 31.80 21.46
C ILE A 80 4.92 32.41 21.29
N VAL A 81 5.65 32.67 22.38
CA VAL A 81 7.00 33.27 22.34
C VAL A 81 8.05 32.30 21.79
N SER A 82 7.93 31.02 22.16
CA SER A 82 8.81 29.96 21.65
C SER A 82 8.41 29.45 20.26
N PHE A 83 7.32 30.00 19.69
CA PHE A 83 6.80 29.61 18.40
C PHE A 83 7.83 29.86 17.28
N ASN A 84 8.02 28.82 16.46
CA ASN A 84 8.79 28.91 15.23
C ASN A 84 7.82 28.88 14.04
N PRO A 85 7.58 30.01 13.35
CA PRO A 85 6.63 30.07 12.24
C PRO A 85 7.03 29.25 11.01
N PHE A 86 8.28 28.77 10.97
CA PHE A 86 8.78 27.89 9.92
C PHE A 86 8.67 26.41 10.31
N LYS A 87 8.18 26.07 11.52
CA LYS A 87 8.06 24.70 12.02
C LYS A 87 6.64 24.46 12.55
N ASN A 88 5.85 23.67 11.80
CA ASN A 88 4.51 23.23 12.22
C ASN A 88 3.57 24.39 12.62
N ARG A 89 3.57 25.48 11.85
CA ARG A 89 2.78 26.68 12.19
C ARG A 89 1.29 26.42 12.44
N HIS A 90 0.74 25.43 11.77
CA HIS A 90 -0.66 25.02 11.95
C HIS A 90 -0.98 24.51 13.37
N THR A 91 -0.01 23.94 14.08
CA THR A 91 -0.22 23.41 15.43
C THR A 91 -0.62 24.52 16.40
N LEU A 92 -0.02 25.72 16.27
CA LEU A 92 -0.38 26.87 17.10
C LEU A 92 -1.82 27.35 16.82
N PHE A 93 -2.22 27.36 15.55
CA PHE A 93 -3.53 27.84 15.11
C PHE A 93 -4.68 26.84 15.36
N LEU A 94 -4.35 25.58 15.65
CA LEU A 94 -5.32 24.55 15.98
C LEU A 94 -5.45 24.35 17.50
N ASP A 95 -4.59 24.98 18.30
CA ASP A 95 -4.74 24.98 19.74
C ASP A 95 -5.93 25.88 20.12
N GLU A 96 -6.98 25.24 20.64
CA GLU A 96 -8.24 25.90 21.01
C GLU A 96 -8.02 26.94 22.11
N SER A 97 -7.13 26.68 23.08
CA SER A 97 -6.84 27.60 24.17
C SER A 97 -6.14 28.86 23.67
N ILE A 98 -5.20 28.73 22.72
CA ILE A 98 -4.53 29.87 22.09
C ILE A 98 -5.52 30.65 21.23
N THR A 99 -6.38 29.96 20.48
CA THR A 99 -7.39 30.59 19.64
C THR A 99 -8.40 31.40 20.47
N GLN A 100 -8.87 30.85 21.60
CA GLN A 100 -9.71 31.58 22.55
C GLN A 100 -8.99 32.79 23.15
N LEU A 101 -7.71 32.65 23.47
CA LEU A 101 -6.86 33.76 23.91
C LEU A 101 -6.81 34.87 22.84
N ILE A 102 -6.55 34.54 21.58
CA ILE A 102 -6.51 35.54 20.49
C ILE A 102 -7.86 36.24 20.32
N ARG A 103 -8.99 35.52 20.41
CA ARG A 103 -10.33 36.12 20.38
C ARG A 103 -10.55 37.10 21.53
N LYS A 104 -10.11 36.76 22.75
CA LYS A 104 -10.20 37.67 23.91
C LYS A 104 -9.36 38.94 23.72
N ILE A 105 -8.18 38.84 23.11
CA ILE A 105 -7.37 40.01 22.78
C ILE A 105 -8.08 40.88 21.73
N ASP A 106 -8.66 40.25 20.71
CA ASP A 106 -9.43 40.94 19.66
C ASP A 106 -10.61 41.72 20.23
N GLU A 107 -11.43 41.08 21.08
CA GLU A 107 -12.54 41.73 21.79
C GLU A 107 -12.07 42.96 22.59
N LYS A 108 -10.93 42.87 23.27
CA LYS A 108 -10.38 43.98 24.06
C LYS A 108 -9.86 45.13 23.21
N LEU A 109 -9.18 44.83 22.12
CA LEU A 109 -8.75 45.86 21.18
C LEU A 109 -9.96 46.60 20.61
N ASN A 110 -11.01 45.86 20.22
CA ASN A 110 -12.25 46.46 19.72
C ASN A 110 -12.99 47.29 20.78
N ILE A 111 -12.99 46.88 22.05
CA ILE A 111 -13.52 47.72 23.15
C ILE A 111 -12.70 49.01 23.30
N HIS A 112 -11.37 48.93 23.20
CA HIS A 112 -10.52 50.10 23.28
C HIS A 112 -10.78 51.08 22.12
N VAL A 113 -10.91 50.56 20.89
CA VAL A 113 -11.27 51.35 19.70
C VAL A 113 -12.60 52.06 19.91
N LYS A 114 -13.65 51.37 20.37
CA LYS A 114 -14.96 51.98 20.64
C LYS A 114 -14.87 53.13 21.65
N ASN A 115 -14.03 52.99 22.68
CA ASN A 115 -13.83 54.04 23.68
C ASN A 115 -13.04 55.24 23.15
N VAL A 116 -12.16 55.03 22.17
CA VAL A 116 -11.38 56.10 21.50
C VAL A 116 -12.23 56.82 20.46
N MET A 117 -13.00 56.09 19.65
CA MET A 117 -13.92 56.65 18.65
C MET A 117 -14.99 57.56 19.25
N GLN A 118 -15.39 57.33 20.51
CA GLN A 118 -16.28 58.25 21.23
C GLN A 118 -15.66 59.64 21.50
N LYS A 119 -14.35 59.79 21.29
CA LYS A 119 -13.60 61.03 21.57
C LYS A 119 -13.09 61.74 20.31
N ASP A 120 -13.00 61.05 19.17
CA ASP A 120 -12.49 61.60 17.91
C ASP A 120 -13.20 60.94 16.71
N GLU A 121 -14.05 61.70 16.02
CA GLU A 121 -14.83 61.20 14.86
C GLU A 121 -14.05 61.25 13.54
N THR A 122 -12.82 61.78 13.53
CA THR A 122 -12.11 62.10 12.27
C THR A 122 -11.39 60.92 11.63
N PHE A 123 -11.25 59.79 12.33
CA PHE A 123 -10.47 58.63 11.87
C PHE A 123 -11.35 57.40 11.56
N THR A 124 -10.83 56.52 10.71
CA THR A 124 -11.46 55.24 10.40
C THR A 124 -11.25 54.23 11.53
N GLU A 125 -12.22 53.34 11.76
CA GLU A 125 -12.16 52.26 12.76
C GLU A 125 -10.85 51.43 12.65
N ASP A 126 -10.39 51.18 11.43
CA ASP A 126 -9.14 50.47 11.12
C ASP A 126 -7.87 51.23 11.57
N SER A 127 -7.84 52.56 11.45
CA SER A 127 -6.69 53.37 11.92
C SER A 127 -6.59 53.33 13.45
N HIS A 128 -7.72 53.50 14.13
CA HIS A 128 -7.79 53.43 15.58
C HIS A 128 -7.45 52.05 16.13
N LEU A 129 -7.81 50.97 15.42
CA LEU A 129 -7.44 49.61 15.82
C LEU A 129 -5.92 49.42 15.80
N LYS A 130 -5.24 49.97 14.80
CA LYS A 130 -3.77 49.91 14.67
C LYS A 130 -3.07 50.76 15.74
N GLU A 131 -3.61 51.94 16.06
CA GLU A 131 -3.11 52.79 17.16
C GLU A 131 -3.34 52.15 18.52
N ALA A 132 -4.53 51.58 18.76
CA ALA A 132 -4.85 50.83 19.96
C ALA A 132 -3.88 49.66 20.15
N ALA A 133 -3.65 48.88 19.09
CA ALA A 133 -2.68 47.77 19.10
C ALA A 133 -1.25 48.27 19.41
N SER A 134 -0.81 49.36 18.77
CA SER A 134 0.49 49.99 19.00
C SER A 134 0.68 50.37 20.48
N ALA A 135 -0.34 51.00 21.08
CA ALA A 135 -0.36 51.39 22.48
C ALA A 135 -0.34 50.19 23.44
N GLN A 136 -1.17 49.19 23.20
CA GLN A 136 -1.27 48.02 24.09
C GLN A 136 -0.01 47.14 24.05
N LEU A 137 0.58 46.97 22.88
CA LEU A 137 1.79 46.15 22.67
C LEU A 137 3.10 46.89 22.97
N LEU A 138 3.01 48.20 23.25
CA LEU A 138 4.15 49.09 23.50
C LEU A 138 5.19 49.00 22.36
N CYS A 139 4.73 49.06 21.11
CA CYS A 139 5.58 48.98 19.92
C CYS A 139 5.02 49.82 18.78
N SER A 140 5.91 50.31 17.90
CA SER A 140 5.48 50.95 16.66
C SER A 140 5.03 49.90 15.64
N ILE A 141 3.91 50.15 14.95
CA ILE A 141 3.40 49.24 13.92
C ILE A 141 3.58 49.87 12.55
N LYS A 142 4.40 49.25 11.71
CA LYS A 142 4.59 49.64 10.32
C LYS A 142 3.78 48.70 9.42
N VAL A 143 2.79 49.26 8.72
CA VAL A 143 1.87 48.50 7.86
C VAL A 143 2.26 48.69 6.40
N LEU A 144 2.57 47.58 5.74
CA LEU A 144 2.86 47.47 4.32
C LEU A 144 1.59 47.04 3.60
N ARG A 145 0.87 48.01 3.06
CA ARG A 145 -0.43 47.80 2.41
C ARG A 145 -0.26 47.53 0.92
N THR A 146 -1.01 46.56 0.40
CA THR A 146 -1.16 46.28 -1.03
C THR A 146 -2.64 46.22 -1.35
N ASP A 147 -3.13 47.19 -2.11
CA ASP A 147 -4.54 47.21 -2.53
C ASP A 147 -4.85 46.17 -3.61
N PHE A 148 -6.12 46.06 -3.99
CA PHE A 148 -6.60 45.12 -5.01
C PHE A 148 -6.09 45.47 -6.43
N GLN A 149 -5.56 46.67 -6.63
CA GLN A 149 -4.88 47.10 -7.86
C GLN A 149 -3.37 46.86 -7.80
N ASN A 150 -2.88 46.23 -6.72
CA ASN A 150 -1.47 45.98 -6.44
C ASN A 150 -0.65 47.27 -6.20
N ASN A 151 -1.30 48.39 -5.89
CA ASN A 151 -0.61 49.59 -5.43
C ASN A 151 -0.09 49.37 -4.01
N LYS A 152 1.14 49.82 -3.79
CA LYS A 152 1.86 49.65 -2.53
C LYS A 152 1.92 50.97 -1.77
N THR A 153 1.59 50.92 -0.47
CA THR A 153 1.67 52.06 0.46
C THR A 153 2.19 51.61 1.82
N ILE A 154 2.83 52.54 2.54
CA ILE A 154 3.35 52.32 3.89
C ILE A 154 2.63 53.29 4.82
N THR A 155 2.11 52.78 5.94
CA THR A 155 1.63 53.63 7.04
C THR A 155 2.37 53.26 8.32
N ASN A 156 2.73 54.28 9.11
CA ASN A 156 3.39 54.11 10.39
C ASN A 156 2.41 54.52 11.49
N HIS A 157 2.14 53.62 12.42
CA HIS A 157 1.35 53.89 13.62
C HIS A 157 2.29 53.94 14.81
N LEU A 158 2.70 55.17 15.15
CA LEU A 158 3.71 55.45 16.17
C LEU A 158 3.09 55.49 17.57
N LEU A 159 3.87 55.06 18.56
CA LEU A 159 3.54 55.31 19.95
C LEU A 159 3.89 56.77 20.26
N ASP A 160 2.92 57.54 20.79
CA ASP A 160 3.07 58.97 21.11
C ASP A 160 4.08 59.26 22.25
N ARG A 161 4.88 58.26 22.66
CA ARG A 161 5.85 58.33 23.76
C ARG A 161 7.23 57.82 23.30
N GLN A 162 8.25 58.65 23.52
CA GLN A 162 9.63 58.60 23.00
C GLN A 162 10.52 57.36 23.28
N SER A 163 10.02 56.15 23.54
CA SER A 163 10.95 55.05 23.89
C SER A 163 10.45 53.61 23.66
N SER A 164 9.79 53.30 22.53
CA SER A 164 9.64 51.89 22.16
C SER A 164 10.76 51.47 21.20
N ASP A 165 11.70 50.66 21.66
CA ASP A 165 12.82 50.13 20.85
C ASP A 165 12.39 49.14 19.76
N ALA A 166 11.09 48.82 19.66
CA ALA A 166 10.59 47.78 18.79
C ALA A 166 9.56 48.29 17.79
N THR A 167 9.87 48.10 16.52
CA THR A 167 8.96 48.29 15.39
C THR A 167 8.57 46.92 14.86
N ILE A 168 7.28 46.61 14.85
CA ILE A 168 6.74 45.41 14.20
C ILE A 168 6.24 45.73 12.80
N LEU A 169 6.31 44.73 11.91
CA LEU A 169 5.92 44.86 10.52
C LEU A 169 4.69 44.02 10.26
N ILE A 170 3.68 44.62 9.64
CA ILE A 170 2.42 43.97 9.26
C ILE A 170 2.19 44.18 7.78
N PHE A 171 1.78 43.14 7.08
CA PHE A 171 1.35 43.22 5.69
C PHE A 171 -0.17 43.19 5.66
N GLU A 172 -0.75 44.08 4.86
CA GLU A 172 -2.20 44.22 4.69
C GLU A 172 -2.54 44.11 3.20
N LYS A 173 -3.20 43.03 2.80
CA LYS A 173 -3.47 42.71 1.39
C LYS A 173 -4.95 42.58 1.11
N TYR A 174 -5.41 43.24 0.06
CA TYR A 174 -6.80 43.15 -0.41
C TYR A 174 -6.86 42.22 -1.62
N THR A 175 -7.38 40.99 -1.46
CA THR A 175 -7.30 39.96 -2.51
C THR A 175 -8.50 39.94 -3.45
N ASN A 176 -9.71 40.22 -2.96
CA ASN A 176 -10.95 40.08 -3.74
C ASN A 176 -11.86 41.31 -3.68
N SER A 177 -11.79 42.08 -2.60
CA SER A 177 -12.62 43.26 -2.39
C SER A 177 -11.87 44.30 -1.55
N PRO A 178 -12.24 45.59 -1.62
CA PRO A 178 -11.66 46.64 -0.77
C PRO A 178 -12.01 46.48 0.71
N ASN A 179 -12.95 45.58 1.06
CA ASN A 179 -13.40 45.39 2.44
C ASN A 179 -12.81 44.13 3.10
N GLU A 180 -12.18 43.25 2.32
CA GLU A 180 -11.58 42.00 2.82
C GLU A 180 -10.05 42.14 2.86
N ALA A 181 -9.56 42.76 3.93
CA ALA A 181 -8.13 42.81 4.22
C ALA A 181 -7.65 41.49 4.83
N ARG A 182 -6.59 40.93 4.26
CA ARG A 182 -5.84 39.82 4.84
C ARG A 182 -4.57 40.35 5.48
N PHE A 183 -4.37 40.02 6.74
CA PHE A 183 -3.16 40.39 7.46
C PHE A 183 -2.15 39.24 7.54
N SER A 184 -0.87 39.61 7.52
CA SER A 184 0.29 38.76 7.75
C SER A 184 1.36 39.58 8.47
N PHE A 185 2.38 38.93 9.03
CA PHE A 185 3.43 39.63 9.76
C PHE A 185 4.81 39.49 9.10
N GLY A 186 5.64 40.51 9.32
CA GLY A 186 7.01 40.58 8.86
C GLY A 186 8.01 40.14 9.92
N MET A 187 9.00 39.35 9.51
CA MET A 187 10.15 38.96 10.32
C MET A 187 11.45 39.36 9.64
N ASP A 188 12.39 39.92 10.40
CA ASP A 188 13.70 40.30 9.89
C ASP A 188 14.48 39.08 9.39
N LEU A 189 15.34 39.31 8.40
CA LEU A 189 16.10 38.25 7.72
C LEU A 189 16.97 37.43 8.70
N ARG A 190 17.60 38.08 9.68
CA ARG A 190 18.54 37.40 10.60
C ARG A 190 17.80 36.43 11.51
N ARG A 191 16.69 36.88 12.12
CA ARG A 191 15.84 36.04 12.98
C ARG A 191 15.18 34.93 12.18
N ALA A 192 14.62 35.26 11.01
CA ALA A 192 14.01 34.28 10.12
C ALA A 192 14.99 33.16 9.73
N ASN A 193 16.22 33.50 9.34
CA ASN A 193 17.24 32.52 8.97
C ASN A 193 17.63 31.61 10.14
N SER A 194 17.71 32.15 11.36
CA SER A 194 17.95 31.36 12.56
C SER A 194 16.85 30.33 12.80
N LEU A 195 15.58 30.76 12.75
CA LEU A 195 14.42 29.88 12.96
C LEU A 195 14.24 28.87 11.82
N ARG A 196 14.53 29.26 10.57
CA ARG A 196 14.53 28.36 9.41
C ARG A 196 15.61 27.31 9.50
N LYS A 197 16.81 27.64 9.99
CA LYS A 197 17.86 26.66 10.27
C LYS A 197 17.39 25.59 11.26
N MET A 198 16.76 26.00 12.36
CA MET A 198 16.21 25.07 13.35
C MET A 198 15.09 24.20 12.76
N SER A 199 14.23 24.78 11.92
CA SER A 199 13.17 24.03 11.24
C SER A 199 13.75 23.01 10.26
N LEU A 200 14.73 23.41 9.44
CA LEU A 200 15.42 22.52 8.51
C LEU A 200 16.02 21.33 9.24
N GLU A 201 16.76 21.55 10.33
CA GLU A 201 17.32 20.47 11.13
C GLU A 201 16.24 19.50 11.63
N SER A 202 15.14 20.03 12.16
CA SER A 202 14.00 19.23 12.62
C SER A 202 13.39 18.39 11.50
N ILE A 203 13.19 18.97 10.33
CA ILE A 203 12.60 18.28 9.17
C ILE A 203 13.54 17.20 8.63
N LEU A 204 14.86 17.46 8.60
CA LEU A 204 15.84 16.48 8.16
C LEU A 204 15.96 15.30 9.14
N ARG A 205 15.82 15.55 10.46
CA ARG A 205 15.72 14.47 11.47
C ARG A 205 14.45 13.64 11.28
N GLU A 206 13.32 14.28 10.99
CA GLU A 206 12.05 13.61 10.67
C GLU A 206 12.14 12.76 9.39
N ALA A 207 12.96 13.19 8.42
CA ALA A 207 13.30 12.41 7.22
C ALA A 207 14.21 11.19 7.49
N LYS A 208 14.62 10.95 8.75
CA LYS A 208 15.48 9.84 9.20
C LYS A 208 16.84 9.82 8.50
N LEU A 209 17.41 11.00 8.23
CA LEU A 209 18.75 11.15 7.71
C LEU A 209 19.81 10.97 8.81
N TYR A 210 21.01 10.54 8.45
CA TYR A 210 22.11 10.43 9.41
C TYR A 210 22.57 11.81 9.87
N VAL A 211 22.92 11.95 11.16
CA VAL A 211 23.35 13.23 11.75
C VAL A 211 24.46 13.91 10.94
N LYS A 212 25.45 13.14 10.46
CA LYS A 212 26.53 13.65 9.60
C LYS A 212 26.02 14.29 8.30
N ASP A 213 24.99 13.72 7.69
CA ASP A 213 24.40 14.25 6.47
C ASP A 213 23.60 15.52 6.75
N ILE A 214 22.89 15.55 7.89
CA ILE A 214 22.17 16.74 8.38
C ILE A 214 23.14 17.89 8.59
N ASP A 215 24.24 17.65 9.31
CA ASP A 215 25.28 18.65 9.55
C ASP A 215 25.92 19.13 8.24
N GLY A 216 26.15 18.21 7.29
CA GLY A 216 26.65 18.52 5.95
C GLY A 216 25.74 19.48 5.20
N ILE A 217 24.43 19.19 5.17
CA ILE A 217 23.41 20.05 4.53
C ILE A 217 23.35 21.39 5.23
N ILE A 218 23.22 21.41 6.56
CA ILE A 218 23.11 22.66 7.33
C ILE A 218 24.34 23.52 7.08
N LYS A 219 25.54 22.94 7.09
CA LYS A 219 26.78 23.65 6.80
C LYS A 219 26.81 24.21 5.38
N GLN A 220 26.31 23.48 4.38
CA GLN A 220 26.22 23.97 3.00
C GLN A 220 25.20 25.10 2.85
N VAL A 221 24.01 24.93 3.45
CA VAL A 221 22.92 25.90 3.45
C VAL A 221 23.30 27.19 4.17
N THR A 222 24.11 27.11 5.23
CA THR A 222 24.51 28.28 6.04
C THR A 222 25.78 28.97 5.55
N LYS A 223 26.58 28.35 4.68
CA LYS A 223 27.86 28.92 4.20
C LYS A 223 27.72 30.11 3.25
N GLN A 224 26.57 30.29 2.62
CA GLN A 224 26.31 31.43 1.74
C GLN A 224 25.18 32.25 2.39
N GLU A 225 25.44 33.47 2.87
CA GLU A 225 24.41 34.28 3.53
C GLU A 225 23.19 34.56 2.63
N ARG A 226 23.38 34.52 1.29
CA ARG A 226 22.31 34.64 0.27
C ARG A 226 21.46 33.37 0.06
N PHE A 227 21.79 32.25 0.71
CA PHE A 227 21.21 30.93 0.43
C PHE A 227 19.77 30.77 0.93
N PHE A 228 19.46 31.34 2.09
CA PHE A 228 18.10 31.33 2.61
C PHE A 228 17.11 32.02 1.66
N ASN A 229 17.62 32.87 0.76
CA ASN A 229 16.85 33.63 -0.22
C ASN A 229 16.88 33.00 -1.63
N GLY A 230 17.71 31.97 -1.84
CA GLY A 230 17.92 31.28 -3.11
C GLY A 230 17.13 29.96 -3.27
N ASN A 231 17.36 29.25 -4.38
CA ASN A 231 16.72 27.96 -4.62
C ASN A 231 17.42 26.85 -3.84
N PHE A 232 16.86 26.50 -2.68
CA PHE A 232 17.32 25.41 -1.81
C PHE A 232 17.67 24.12 -2.57
N LEU A 233 16.83 23.72 -3.53
CA LEU A 233 17.07 22.52 -4.33
C LEU A 233 18.30 22.67 -5.25
N LEU A 234 18.46 23.81 -5.91
CA LEU A 234 19.61 24.03 -6.80
C LEU A 234 20.91 23.93 -6.04
N THR A 235 20.96 24.55 -4.87
CA THR A 235 22.21 24.56 -4.13
C THR A 235 22.51 23.20 -3.51
N LEU A 236 21.46 22.43 -3.13
CA LEU A 236 21.66 21.02 -2.83
C LEU A 236 22.25 20.28 -4.04
N ILE A 237 21.74 20.48 -5.25
CA ILE A 237 22.29 19.80 -6.45
C ILE A 237 23.76 20.16 -6.68
N GLU A 238 24.11 21.45 -6.59
CA GLU A 238 25.48 21.95 -6.78
C GLU A 238 26.45 21.41 -5.72
N SER A 239 25.97 21.18 -4.50
CA SER A 239 26.77 20.69 -3.39
C SER A 239 27.06 19.17 -3.42
N GLN A 240 26.46 18.46 -4.38
CA GLN A 240 26.62 17.02 -4.70
C GLN A 240 26.15 15.92 -3.71
N PRO A 241 25.29 16.12 -2.69
CA PRO A 241 24.65 15.02 -1.95
C PRO A 241 23.46 14.41 -2.75
N ILE A 242 23.69 13.93 -3.97
CA ILE A 242 22.63 13.49 -4.90
C ILE A 242 21.69 12.45 -4.26
N GLU A 243 22.27 11.44 -3.59
CA GLU A 243 21.51 10.37 -2.93
C GLU A 243 20.56 10.88 -1.84
N LEU A 244 20.96 11.97 -1.18
CA LEU A 244 20.18 12.60 -0.13
C LEU A 244 18.99 13.38 -0.68
N ILE A 245 19.20 14.13 -1.77
CA ILE A 245 18.11 14.84 -2.47
C ILE A 245 17.07 13.82 -2.93
N GLU A 246 17.51 12.68 -3.46
CA GLU A 246 16.59 11.59 -3.81
C GLU A 246 15.81 11.08 -2.59
N GLY A 247 16.44 10.98 -1.42
CA GLY A 247 15.80 10.62 -0.15
C GLY A 247 14.70 11.59 0.24
N LEU A 248 15.00 12.90 0.21
CA LEU A 248 14.06 13.98 0.55
C LEU A 248 12.87 13.99 -0.41
N TYR A 249 13.14 13.99 -1.72
CA TYR A 249 12.12 14.07 -2.77
C TYR A 249 11.36 12.76 -3.01
N LYS A 250 11.76 11.66 -2.36
CA LYS A 250 10.95 10.43 -2.30
C LYS A 250 9.70 10.60 -1.42
N SER A 251 9.71 11.51 -0.45
CA SER A 251 8.61 11.75 0.48
C SER A 251 7.96 13.12 0.22
N PRO A 252 6.78 13.17 -0.44
CA PRO A 252 6.08 14.44 -0.68
C PRO A 252 5.83 15.24 0.60
N TYR A 253 5.63 14.55 1.73
CA TYR A 253 5.43 15.17 3.04
C TYR A 253 6.67 15.93 3.51
N ILE A 254 7.87 15.34 3.40
CA ILE A 254 9.12 16.01 3.79
C ILE A 254 9.35 17.24 2.91
N VAL A 255 9.12 17.12 1.60
CA VAL A 255 9.27 18.26 0.70
C VAL A 255 8.22 19.34 1.00
N TRP A 256 6.99 18.96 1.34
CA TRP A 256 5.96 19.89 1.80
C TRP A 256 6.35 20.63 3.08
N LYS A 257 6.88 19.93 4.09
CA LYS A 257 7.41 20.57 5.31
C LYS A 257 8.54 21.55 5.00
N LEU A 258 9.44 21.21 4.07
CA LEU A 258 10.48 22.13 3.61
C LEU A 258 9.88 23.38 2.98
N ALA A 259 8.86 23.25 2.13
CA ALA A 259 8.19 24.41 1.53
C ALA A 259 7.37 25.23 2.55
N ASP A 260 6.72 24.59 3.50
CA ASP A 260 6.02 25.26 4.61
C ASP A 260 7.02 26.02 5.52
N ALA A 261 8.25 25.53 5.63
CA ALA A 261 9.37 26.21 6.27
C ALA A 261 10.03 27.30 5.38
N GLY A 262 9.41 27.66 4.25
CA GLY A 262 9.88 28.70 3.33
C GLY A 262 11.04 28.30 2.43
N PHE A 263 11.41 27.01 2.34
CA PHE A 263 12.42 26.56 1.37
C PHE A 263 11.80 26.36 -0.01
N ASN A 264 12.44 26.92 -1.04
CA ASN A 264 11.97 26.71 -2.41
C ASN A 264 12.34 25.30 -2.86
N THR A 265 11.34 24.42 -2.91
CA THR A 265 11.50 23.03 -3.35
C THR A 265 11.08 22.80 -4.79
N ASN A 266 10.63 23.86 -5.50
CA ASN A 266 10.08 23.76 -6.85
C ASN A 266 11.20 23.60 -7.89
N PRO A 267 11.32 22.46 -8.59
CA PRO A 267 12.34 22.23 -9.60
C PRO A 267 12.13 23.04 -10.89
N PHE A 268 10.99 23.72 -11.06
CA PHE A 268 10.79 24.69 -12.15
C PHE A 268 11.42 26.05 -11.88
N TYR A 269 11.69 26.39 -10.62
CA TYR A 269 12.28 27.67 -10.28
C TYR A 269 13.66 27.79 -10.92
N THR A 270 13.90 28.92 -11.59
CA THR A 270 15.11 29.19 -12.34
C THR A 270 15.97 30.20 -11.61
N GLN A 271 17.27 29.91 -11.48
CA GLN A 271 18.27 30.87 -11.03
C GLN A 271 19.24 31.08 -12.20
N GLY A 272 19.36 32.33 -12.68
CA GLY A 272 20.11 32.63 -13.90
C GLY A 272 19.56 31.95 -15.16
N GLY A 273 18.25 31.73 -15.24
CA GLY A 273 17.57 31.07 -16.37
C GLY A 273 17.59 29.53 -16.33
N ASN A 274 18.43 28.91 -15.49
CA ASN A 274 18.55 27.46 -15.39
C ASN A 274 17.73 26.92 -14.22
N SER A 275 16.95 25.85 -14.46
CA SER A 275 16.15 25.20 -13.43
C SER A 275 16.82 23.92 -12.90
N ALA A 276 16.27 23.30 -11.85
CA ALA A 276 16.84 22.07 -11.30
C ALA A 276 16.95 20.95 -12.35
N PHE A 277 16.00 20.89 -13.29
CA PHE A 277 16.08 19.99 -14.43
C PHE A 277 17.37 20.17 -15.24
N PHE A 278 17.76 21.41 -15.52
CA PHE A 278 18.98 21.70 -16.28
C PHE A 278 20.23 21.17 -15.60
N TYR A 279 20.39 21.44 -14.30
CA TYR A 279 21.54 20.95 -13.55
C TYR A 279 21.54 19.43 -13.44
N CYS A 280 20.37 18.79 -13.32
CA CYS A 280 20.26 17.33 -13.32
C CYS A 280 20.62 16.67 -14.67
N LEU A 281 20.52 17.38 -15.80
CA LEU A 281 20.94 16.83 -17.10
C LEU A 281 22.46 16.60 -17.17
N GLY A 282 23.24 17.39 -16.43
CA GLY A 282 24.70 17.28 -16.38
C GLY A 282 25.24 16.25 -15.39
N LEU A 283 24.38 15.62 -14.59
CA LEU A 283 24.78 14.59 -13.62
C LEU A 283 24.94 13.23 -14.32
N GLU A 284 25.94 12.44 -13.95
CA GLU A 284 26.15 11.10 -14.54
C GLU A 284 24.94 10.15 -14.37
N SER A 285 24.14 10.39 -13.32
CA SER A 285 22.94 9.61 -13.01
C SER A 285 21.68 10.41 -13.32
N SER A 286 20.87 9.92 -14.24
CA SER A 286 19.53 10.46 -14.55
C SER A 286 18.50 10.18 -13.45
N ARG A 287 18.86 9.46 -12.38
CA ARG A 287 17.91 9.07 -11.33
C ARG A 287 17.29 10.28 -10.63
N LEU A 288 18.10 11.28 -10.27
CA LEU A 288 17.59 12.50 -9.64
C LEU A 288 16.67 13.30 -10.59
N LEU A 289 17.02 13.36 -11.89
CA LEU A 289 16.17 13.99 -12.92
C LEU A 289 14.76 13.41 -12.90
N TYR A 290 14.63 12.07 -12.88
CA TYR A 290 13.33 11.41 -12.83
C TYR A 290 12.63 11.53 -11.48
N VAL A 291 13.35 11.64 -10.36
CA VAL A 291 12.74 11.93 -9.05
C VAL A 291 12.10 13.32 -9.04
N LEU A 292 12.82 14.34 -9.51
CA LEU A 292 12.31 15.71 -9.60
C LEU A 292 11.19 15.85 -10.63
N TYR A 293 11.29 15.13 -11.75
CA TYR A 293 10.22 15.04 -12.75
C TYR A 293 8.95 14.43 -12.15
N ASN A 294 9.05 13.32 -11.43
CA ASN A 294 7.90 12.70 -10.79
C ASN A 294 7.30 13.59 -9.70
N TYR A 295 8.13 14.32 -8.96
CA TYR A 295 7.64 15.32 -8.01
C TYR A 295 6.89 16.46 -8.73
N ALA A 296 7.35 16.84 -9.93
CA ALA A 296 6.77 17.89 -10.77
C ALA A 296 5.36 17.66 -11.25
N ILE A 297 5.21 16.57 -11.95
CA ILE A 297 3.97 16.20 -12.61
C ILE A 297 2.85 15.87 -11.60
N ASN A 298 3.19 15.57 -10.34
CA ASN A 298 2.23 15.35 -9.25
C ASN A 298 1.83 16.65 -8.51
N ASN A 299 2.03 17.80 -9.15
CA ASN A 299 1.53 19.11 -8.74
C ASN A 299 1.94 19.49 -7.30
N TYR A 300 3.24 19.75 -7.14
CA TYR A 300 3.93 20.09 -5.89
C TYR A 300 3.04 20.67 -4.80
N HIS A 301 3.05 20.02 -3.64
CA HIS A 301 2.42 20.47 -2.38
C HIS A 301 0.90 20.47 -2.33
N ARG A 302 0.17 20.41 -3.45
CA ARG A 302 -1.26 20.78 -3.47
C ARG A 302 -2.26 19.65 -3.58
N SER A 303 -1.86 18.38 -3.72
CA SER A 303 -2.86 17.31 -3.72
C SER A 303 -2.33 15.93 -3.34
N GLY A 304 -3.14 15.16 -2.61
CA GLY A 304 -3.06 13.70 -2.59
C GLY A 304 -3.46 13.06 -3.94
N LYS A 305 -3.69 13.88 -4.98
CA LYS A 305 -4.03 13.44 -6.33
C LYS A 305 -2.72 13.13 -7.06
N SER A 306 -2.50 11.84 -7.28
CA SER A 306 -1.42 11.32 -8.12
C SER A 306 -1.80 11.44 -9.60
N MET A 307 -0.82 11.31 -10.53
CA MET A 307 -1.03 11.10 -11.99
C MET A 307 -2.11 10.06 -12.35
N ARG A 308 -2.56 9.27 -11.37
CA ARG A 308 -3.61 8.26 -11.45
C ARG A 308 -5.01 8.83 -11.61
N ASN A 309 -5.21 10.10 -11.22
CA ASN A 309 -6.40 10.88 -11.55
C ASN A 309 -6.01 11.90 -12.62
N SER A 310 -6.52 11.70 -13.84
CA SER A 310 -6.42 12.66 -14.95
C SER A 310 -7.12 13.96 -14.54
N ASN A 311 -6.35 14.87 -13.94
CA ASN A 311 -6.81 16.18 -13.51
C ASN A 311 -6.13 17.23 -14.39
N SER A 312 -6.82 18.34 -14.65
CA SER A 312 -6.31 19.50 -15.40
C SER A 312 -4.98 20.00 -14.84
N ASP A 313 -4.81 19.89 -13.52
CA ASP A 313 -3.59 20.14 -12.77
C ASP A 313 -2.36 19.36 -13.28
N VAL A 314 -2.51 18.06 -13.52
CA VAL A 314 -1.41 17.19 -13.99
C VAL A 314 -1.04 17.56 -15.43
N LEU A 315 -2.03 17.85 -16.27
CA LEU A 315 -1.80 18.34 -17.63
C LEU A 315 -1.07 19.67 -17.65
N LYS A 316 -1.47 20.61 -16.79
CA LYS A 316 -0.77 21.88 -16.62
C LYS A 316 0.68 21.67 -16.17
N ALA A 317 0.91 20.76 -15.23
CA ALA A 317 2.26 20.42 -14.79
C ALA A 317 3.10 19.79 -15.93
N LEU A 318 2.56 18.85 -16.70
CA LEU A 318 3.23 18.25 -17.85
C LEU A 318 3.58 19.27 -18.94
N LYS A 319 2.67 20.23 -19.21
CA LYS A 319 2.94 21.37 -20.11
C LYS A 319 4.06 22.26 -19.57
N ASN A 320 4.06 22.57 -18.28
CA ASN A 320 5.14 23.34 -17.66
C ASN A 320 6.50 22.62 -17.75
N VAL A 321 6.53 21.29 -17.58
CA VAL A 321 7.76 20.51 -17.82
C VAL A 321 8.20 20.62 -19.27
N ASP A 322 7.27 20.45 -20.22
CA ASP A 322 7.52 20.54 -21.66
C ASP A 322 8.17 21.88 -22.03
N ASP A 323 7.58 22.99 -21.59
CA ASP A 323 8.08 24.35 -21.83
C ASP A 323 9.48 24.56 -21.24
N LYS A 324 9.73 24.06 -20.03
CA LYS A 324 11.04 24.15 -19.38
C LYS A 324 12.09 23.30 -20.10
N LEU A 325 11.77 22.07 -20.49
CA LEU A 325 12.69 21.20 -21.24
C LEU A 325 13.02 21.79 -22.62
N ASN A 326 12.04 22.39 -23.31
CA ASN A 326 12.24 23.09 -24.58
C ASN A 326 13.17 24.31 -24.43
N GLY A 327 13.01 25.08 -23.35
CA GLY A 327 13.93 26.16 -22.99
C GLY A 327 15.37 25.66 -22.81
N HIS A 328 15.53 24.54 -22.09
CA HIS A 328 16.84 23.92 -21.85
C HIS A 328 17.45 23.33 -23.13
N CYS A 329 16.64 22.79 -24.04
CA CYS A 329 17.09 22.30 -25.33
C CYS A 329 17.79 23.40 -26.14
N LYS A 330 17.19 24.60 -26.21
CA LYS A 330 17.78 25.77 -26.90
C LYS A 330 19.12 26.20 -26.28
N ILE A 331 19.26 26.10 -24.96
CA ILE A 331 20.52 26.40 -24.27
C ILE A 331 21.56 25.31 -24.58
N ILE A 332 21.15 24.05 -24.57
CA ILE A 332 21.97 22.87 -24.85
C ILE A 332 22.47 22.83 -26.29
N GLU A 333 21.67 23.27 -27.26
CA GLU A 333 22.06 23.37 -28.67
C GLU A 333 23.10 24.46 -28.92
N LYS A 334 23.01 25.58 -28.19
CA LYS A 334 23.95 26.70 -28.29
C LYS A 334 25.30 26.42 -27.64
N ARG A 335 25.33 25.56 -26.60
CA ARG A 335 26.57 25.18 -25.90
C ARG A 335 27.10 23.83 -26.39
N GLN A 336 28.42 23.62 -26.37
CA GLN A 336 28.99 22.29 -26.65
C GLN A 336 28.68 21.34 -25.46
N CYS A 337 27.53 20.67 -25.50
CA CYS A 337 27.11 19.73 -24.46
C CYS A 337 27.75 18.35 -24.61
N SER A 338 27.80 17.63 -23.48
CA SER A 338 28.11 16.21 -23.47
C SER A 338 27.00 15.38 -24.15
N ASP A 339 27.39 14.22 -24.71
CA ASP A 339 26.43 13.25 -25.24
C ASP A 339 25.48 12.72 -24.16
N HIS A 340 25.92 12.73 -22.89
CA HIS A 340 25.10 12.36 -21.74
C HIS A 340 23.93 13.32 -21.55
N GLU A 341 24.18 14.64 -21.51
CA GLU A 341 23.13 15.65 -21.34
C GLU A 341 22.10 15.57 -22.48
N ARG A 342 22.58 15.44 -23.73
CA ARG A 342 21.72 15.28 -24.90
C ARG A 342 20.86 14.02 -24.81
N LYS A 343 21.46 12.90 -24.37
CA LYS A 343 20.73 11.65 -24.13
C LYS A 343 19.67 11.84 -23.04
N ALA A 344 20.02 12.37 -21.88
CA ALA A 344 19.11 12.54 -20.75
C ALA A 344 17.94 13.48 -21.10
N LEU A 345 18.22 14.57 -21.82
CA LEU A 345 17.21 15.51 -22.31
C LEU A 345 16.25 14.82 -23.28
N PHE A 346 16.78 14.03 -24.21
CA PHE A 346 15.99 13.28 -25.17
C PHE A 346 15.10 12.23 -24.49
N GLU A 347 15.64 11.47 -23.54
CA GLU A 347 14.89 10.48 -22.76
C GLU A 347 13.74 11.13 -21.96
N ILE A 348 13.99 12.22 -21.24
CA ILE A 348 12.96 12.88 -20.42
C ILE A 348 11.90 13.56 -21.29
N PHE A 349 12.29 14.14 -22.44
CA PHE A 349 11.38 14.82 -23.36
C PHE A 349 10.39 13.85 -24.00
N HIS A 350 10.89 12.74 -24.56
CA HIS A 350 10.04 11.71 -25.14
C HIS A 350 9.12 11.07 -24.08
N PHE A 351 9.62 10.91 -22.86
CA PHE A 351 8.81 10.38 -21.77
C PHE A 351 7.68 11.34 -21.38
N ASN A 352 7.97 12.63 -21.26
CA ASN A 352 6.96 13.67 -21.01
C ASN A 352 5.88 13.70 -22.10
N LYS A 353 6.28 13.55 -23.37
CA LYS A 353 5.35 13.48 -24.50
C LYS A 353 4.39 12.30 -24.39
N LEU A 354 4.90 11.09 -24.09
CA LEU A 354 4.06 9.92 -23.85
C LEU A 354 3.05 10.19 -22.72
N GLN A 355 3.52 10.73 -21.59
CA GLN A 355 2.64 10.99 -20.44
C GLN A 355 1.56 12.03 -20.77
N LYS A 356 1.94 13.12 -21.43
CA LYS A 356 1.02 14.18 -21.88
C LYS A 356 -0.07 13.60 -22.78
N ASN A 357 0.30 12.87 -23.84
CA ASN A 357 -0.68 12.27 -24.75
C ASN A 357 -1.67 11.35 -24.01
N VAL A 358 -1.15 10.48 -23.14
CA VAL A 358 -1.98 9.54 -22.38
C VAL A 358 -2.95 10.29 -21.46
N ILE A 359 -2.47 11.29 -20.71
CA ILE A 359 -3.33 12.03 -19.78
C ILE A 359 -4.34 12.92 -20.53
N GLU A 360 -3.95 13.52 -21.65
CA GLU A 360 -4.85 14.32 -22.50
C GLU A 360 -5.98 13.43 -23.05
N GLU A 361 -5.65 12.29 -23.67
CA GLU A 361 -6.65 11.33 -24.18
C GLU A 361 -7.56 10.79 -23.06
N ILE A 362 -7.04 10.52 -21.85
CA ILE A 362 -7.88 10.07 -20.73
C ILE A 362 -8.80 11.19 -20.23
N SER A 363 -8.32 12.44 -20.18
CA SER A 363 -9.11 13.57 -19.69
C SER A 363 -10.30 13.91 -20.57
N THR A 364 -10.18 13.71 -21.90
CA THR A 364 -11.33 13.89 -22.81
C THR A 364 -12.36 12.78 -22.69
N MET A 365 -11.97 11.59 -22.18
CA MET A 365 -12.88 10.48 -21.94
C MET A 365 -13.72 10.66 -20.67
N THR A 366 -13.25 11.42 -19.67
CA THR A 366 -13.96 11.58 -18.37
C THR A 366 -15.22 12.42 -18.44
N ASP A 367 -15.37 13.25 -19.49
CA ASP A 367 -16.50 14.17 -19.63
C ASP A 367 -17.74 13.52 -20.30
N ASN A 368 -17.64 12.27 -20.78
CA ASN A 368 -18.73 11.55 -21.45
C ASN A 368 -19.21 10.32 -20.62
N ASP A 369 -20.48 10.32 -20.25
CA ASP A 369 -21.07 9.65 -19.07
C ASP A 369 -21.26 8.10 -19.08
N LEU A 370 -20.41 7.31 -19.76
CA LEU A 370 -20.51 5.83 -19.75
C LEU A 370 -19.39 5.15 -18.95
N LYS A 371 -19.60 5.03 -17.62
CA LYS A 371 -18.67 4.47 -16.61
C LYS A 371 -18.10 3.08 -16.93
N SER A 372 -18.76 2.27 -17.76
CA SER A 372 -18.27 0.95 -18.18
C SER A 372 -17.28 1.01 -19.35
N ASN A 373 -17.55 1.83 -20.36
CA ASN A 373 -16.73 1.94 -21.57
C ASN A 373 -15.45 2.75 -21.33
N PHE A 374 -15.48 3.67 -20.37
CA PHE A 374 -14.32 4.48 -19.98
C PHE A 374 -13.08 3.64 -19.64
N LYS A 375 -13.24 2.49 -19.00
CA LYS A 375 -12.10 1.62 -18.63
C LYS A 375 -11.41 1.02 -19.84
N MET A 376 -12.20 0.51 -20.79
CA MET A 376 -11.68 -0.10 -22.01
C MET A 376 -11.02 0.94 -22.90
N ALA A 377 -11.68 2.10 -23.08
CA ALA A 377 -11.16 3.23 -23.85
C ALA A 377 -9.84 3.76 -23.27
N LYS A 378 -9.75 3.89 -21.93
CA LYS A 378 -8.49 4.24 -21.25
C LYS A 378 -7.39 3.22 -21.52
N ILE A 379 -7.70 1.92 -21.50
CA ILE A 379 -6.72 0.86 -21.73
C ILE A 379 -6.25 0.84 -23.18
N GLU A 380 -7.19 1.01 -24.11
CA GLU A 380 -6.91 1.19 -25.52
C GLU A 380 -5.99 2.39 -25.75
N CYS A 381 -6.31 3.55 -25.18
CA CYS A 381 -5.50 4.78 -25.25
C CYS A 381 -4.08 4.56 -24.76
N VAL A 382 -3.90 3.96 -23.57
CA VAL A 382 -2.57 3.72 -23.01
C VAL A 382 -1.82 2.68 -23.86
N LEU A 383 -2.49 1.69 -24.45
CA LEU A 383 -1.86 0.62 -25.25
C LEU A 383 -1.41 1.19 -26.59
N LYS A 384 -2.28 1.99 -27.21
CA LYS A 384 -2.00 2.75 -28.42
C LYS A 384 -0.77 3.63 -28.20
N ASN A 385 -0.78 4.46 -27.16
CA ASN A 385 0.35 5.34 -26.85
C ASN A 385 1.62 4.56 -26.48
N TYR A 386 1.53 3.45 -25.75
CA TYR A 386 2.70 2.58 -25.51
C TYR A 386 3.28 2.03 -26.81
N VAL A 387 2.43 1.59 -27.75
CA VAL A 387 2.86 1.07 -29.05
C VAL A 387 3.51 2.17 -29.89
N GLU A 388 2.93 3.36 -29.92
CA GLU A 388 3.44 4.53 -30.66
C GLU A 388 4.77 5.03 -30.11
N HIS A 389 4.91 5.05 -28.78
CA HIS A 389 6.12 5.49 -28.09
C HIS A 389 7.04 4.34 -27.69
N PHE A 390 6.81 3.12 -28.17
CA PHE A 390 7.65 1.98 -27.81
C PHE A 390 9.09 2.17 -28.27
N TYR A 391 9.25 2.79 -29.44
CA TYR A 391 10.53 3.14 -30.04
C TYR A 391 10.76 4.65 -29.92
N ILE A 392 11.97 5.03 -29.53
CA ILE A 392 12.43 6.40 -29.58
C ILE A 392 13.01 6.71 -30.96
N GLY A 393 12.17 7.27 -31.83
CA GLY A 393 12.54 7.74 -33.16
C GLY A 393 11.84 6.99 -34.30
N LYS A 394 12.30 7.22 -35.53
CA LYS A 394 11.60 6.83 -36.78
C LYS A 394 11.08 5.39 -36.76
N GLU A 395 9.79 5.25 -37.06
CA GLU A 395 8.99 4.02 -37.10
C GLU A 395 9.48 2.93 -38.09
N ASN A 396 10.48 3.24 -38.92
CA ASN A 396 10.94 2.40 -40.02
C ASN A 396 12.16 1.52 -39.72
N ARG A 397 12.57 1.37 -38.46
CA ARG A 397 13.65 0.43 -38.11
C ARG A 397 13.17 -1.01 -38.26
N LYS A 398 13.62 -1.69 -39.31
CA LYS A 398 13.21 -3.06 -39.64
C LYS A 398 14.10 -4.13 -38.98
N LYS A 399 15.31 -3.78 -38.53
CA LYS A 399 16.29 -4.75 -38.01
C LYS A 399 16.33 -4.76 -36.49
N ILE A 400 16.21 -5.96 -35.91
CA ILE A 400 16.27 -6.19 -34.44
C ILE A 400 17.55 -5.62 -33.81
N SER A 401 18.68 -5.61 -34.53
CA SER A 401 19.93 -5.02 -34.05
C SER A 401 19.82 -3.51 -33.80
N GLU A 402 19.16 -2.78 -34.70
CA GLU A 402 18.96 -1.33 -34.59
C GLU A 402 18.00 -0.99 -33.44
N LEU A 403 17.07 -1.89 -33.15
CA LEU A 403 16.13 -1.79 -32.03
C LEU A 403 16.83 -2.07 -30.69
N LEU A 404 17.72 -3.07 -30.64
CA LEU A 404 18.50 -3.37 -29.44
C LEU A 404 19.50 -2.24 -29.12
N GLU A 405 20.15 -1.68 -30.13
CA GLU A 405 21.05 -0.53 -29.97
C GLU A 405 20.33 0.68 -29.40
N GLU A 406 19.12 0.97 -29.90
CA GLU A 406 18.26 2.01 -29.35
C GLU A 406 17.91 1.75 -27.89
N TYR A 407 17.48 0.53 -27.58
CA TYR A 407 17.13 0.15 -26.22
C TYR A 407 18.30 0.29 -25.26
N LEU A 408 19.49 -0.19 -25.63
CA LEU A 408 20.70 -0.05 -24.83
C LEU A 408 21.11 1.42 -24.69
N ARG A 409 20.95 2.21 -25.75
CA ARG A 409 21.25 3.63 -25.75
C ARG A 409 20.30 4.41 -24.87
N PHE A 410 19.02 4.06 -24.80
CA PHE A 410 17.98 4.79 -24.08
C PHE A 410 17.24 3.94 -23.03
N ASN A 411 18.00 3.10 -22.33
CA ASN A 411 17.44 2.12 -21.41
C ASN A 411 16.59 2.76 -20.30
N LYS A 412 16.93 3.98 -19.86
CA LYS A 412 16.21 4.67 -18.80
C LYS A 412 14.87 5.20 -19.28
N TYR A 413 14.80 5.75 -20.49
CA TYR A 413 13.51 6.05 -21.11
C TYR A 413 12.63 4.81 -21.15
N HIS A 414 13.16 3.71 -21.68
CA HIS A 414 12.41 2.48 -21.85
C HIS A 414 11.92 1.95 -20.50
N GLU A 415 12.77 1.90 -19.48
CA GLU A 415 12.38 1.55 -18.11
C GLU A 415 11.24 2.45 -17.59
N ASN A 416 11.32 3.76 -17.86
CA ASN A 416 10.28 4.70 -17.44
C ASN A 416 8.99 4.56 -18.25
N VAL A 417 9.04 4.27 -19.55
CA VAL A 417 7.86 3.94 -20.36
C VAL A 417 7.19 2.70 -19.80
N ASP A 418 7.93 1.62 -19.53
CA ASP A 418 7.36 0.41 -18.93
C ASP A 418 6.77 0.71 -17.55
N ASN A 419 7.50 1.47 -16.73
CA ASN A 419 7.01 1.89 -15.43
C ASN A 419 5.77 2.78 -15.54
N PHE A 420 5.69 3.70 -16.49
CA PHE A 420 4.56 4.62 -16.64
C PHE A 420 3.35 3.94 -17.25
N THR A 421 3.54 3.16 -18.30
CA THR A 421 2.51 2.30 -18.88
C THR A 421 2.02 1.36 -17.78
N GLY A 422 2.93 0.70 -17.07
CA GLY A 422 2.64 -0.04 -15.85
C GLY A 422 1.97 0.79 -14.75
N LEU A 423 2.23 2.09 -14.58
CA LEU A 423 1.59 2.98 -13.60
C LEU A 423 0.18 3.42 -14.02
N CYS A 424 -0.02 3.65 -15.31
CA CYS A 424 -1.31 3.87 -15.96
C CYS A 424 -2.17 2.61 -15.88
N TYR A 425 -1.53 1.44 -15.78
CA TYR A 425 -2.15 0.13 -15.64
C TYR A 425 -2.13 -0.51 -14.23
N ALA A 426 -1.38 0.02 -13.27
CA ALA A 426 -1.23 -0.58 -11.95
C ALA A 426 -0.65 0.41 -10.93
N LYS A 427 -1.15 0.33 -9.68
CA LYS A 427 -0.68 1.15 -8.57
C LYS A 427 0.58 0.55 -7.90
N PHE A 428 1.75 0.50 -8.57
CA PHE A 428 2.99 -0.01 -7.93
C PHE A 428 3.81 1.01 -7.13
N SER A 429 4.38 0.52 -6.02
CA SER A 429 5.47 1.10 -5.22
C SER A 429 6.83 0.72 -5.83
N LYS A 430 7.80 1.64 -5.73
CA LYS A 430 9.15 1.57 -6.32
C LYS A 430 9.81 0.19 -6.17
N CYS A 431 10.22 -0.43 -7.28
CA CYS A 431 11.25 -1.46 -7.28
C CYS A 431 12.63 -0.81 -7.02
N GLY A 432 12.83 -0.32 -5.79
CA GLY A 432 14.11 0.25 -5.37
C GLY A 432 15.17 -0.81 -5.03
N ASP A 433 14.75 -2.04 -4.72
CA ASP A 433 15.66 -3.04 -4.13
C ASP A 433 16.15 -4.14 -5.09
N CYS A 434 15.64 -4.23 -6.33
CA CYS A 434 16.31 -5.09 -7.35
C CYS A 434 17.60 -4.43 -7.86
N TYR A 435 17.76 -3.11 -7.65
CA TYR A 435 19.01 -2.39 -7.82
C TYR A 435 20.08 -2.75 -6.76
N ARG A 436 19.77 -3.62 -5.78
CA ARG A 436 20.78 -4.23 -4.88
C ARG A 436 21.41 -5.50 -5.45
N CYS A 437 21.41 -5.70 -6.77
CA CYS A 437 22.59 -6.28 -7.42
C CYS A 437 23.75 -5.28 -7.30
N LYS A 438 24.28 -5.12 -6.08
CA LYS A 438 25.48 -4.35 -5.73
C LYS A 438 26.76 -4.94 -6.34
N SER A 439 26.67 -5.95 -7.21
CA SER A 439 27.78 -6.29 -8.07
C SER A 439 27.95 -5.18 -9.09
N LYS A 440 29.04 -4.42 -8.97
CA LYS A 440 29.61 -3.51 -9.98
C LYS A 440 29.78 -4.13 -11.39
N SER A 441 29.23 -5.31 -11.68
CA SER A 441 29.20 -5.90 -13.01
C SER A 441 28.07 -5.28 -13.82
N SER A 442 28.41 -4.15 -14.45
CA SER A 442 27.83 -3.56 -15.65
C SER A 442 27.81 -4.54 -16.84
N SER A 443 27.15 -5.68 -16.70
CA SER A 443 27.08 -6.66 -17.76
C SER A 443 25.83 -6.37 -18.60
N CYS A 444 26.02 -5.82 -19.81
CA CYS A 444 24.97 -5.64 -20.83
C CYS A 444 24.15 -6.93 -21.09
N GLU A 445 24.69 -8.06 -20.63
CA GLU A 445 24.13 -9.41 -20.61
C GLU A 445 22.72 -9.45 -19.97
N LEU A 446 22.48 -8.67 -18.91
CA LEU A 446 21.17 -8.61 -18.23
C LEU A 446 20.13 -7.71 -18.91
N MET A 447 20.54 -6.84 -19.85
CA MET A 447 19.63 -5.90 -20.52
C MET A 447 18.97 -6.46 -21.79
N ILE A 448 19.52 -7.54 -22.38
CA ILE A 448 18.96 -8.19 -23.57
C ILE A 448 17.65 -8.95 -23.25
N ILE A 449 17.58 -9.57 -22.07
CA ILE A 449 16.40 -10.31 -21.61
C ILE A 449 15.18 -9.36 -21.51
N PRO A 450 15.26 -8.20 -20.81
CA PRO A 450 14.23 -7.17 -20.85
C PRO A 450 13.87 -6.70 -22.26
N PHE A 451 14.83 -6.49 -23.15
CA PHE A 451 14.56 -6.07 -24.53
C PHE A 451 13.72 -7.10 -25.31
N ILE A 452 14.12 -8.37 -25.30
CA ILE A 452 13.41 -9.45 -26.00
C ILE A 452 11.99 -9.59 -25.44
N TYR A 453 11.89 -9.52 -24.12
CA TYR A 453 10.63 -9.53 -23.42
C TYR A 453 9.71 -8.40 -23.95
N ARG A 454 10.22 -7.16 -23.96
CA ARG A 454 9.51 -5.98 -24.47
C ARG A 454 9.08 -6.12 -25.93
N SER A 455 9.92 -6.63 -26.82
CA SER A 455 9.57 -6.81 -28.24
C SER A 455 8.44 -7.82 -28.44
N LYS A 456 8.44 -8.92 -27.66
CA LYS A 456 7.32 -9.89 -27.67
C LYS A 456 6.06 -9.27 -27.10
N PHE A 457 6.19 -8.51 -26.02
CA PHE A 457 5.08 -7.80 -25.43
C PHE A 457 4.48 -6.78 -26.39
N LEU A 458 5.28 -6.05 -27.17
CA LEU A 458 4.78 -5.16 -28.22
C LEU A 458 3.89 -5.91 -29.23
N SER A 459 4.34 -7.09 -29.70
CA SER A 459 3.54 -7.93 -30.60
C SER A 459 2.23 -8.37 -29.97
N LYS A 460 2.26 -8.82 -28.70
CA LYS A 460 1.06 -9.24 -27.97
C LYS A 460 0.13 -8.06 -27.66
N SER A 461 0.68 -6.90 -27.32
CA SER A 461 -0.07 -5.66 -27.07
C SER A 461 -0.81 -5.19 -28.31
N LYS A 462 -0.17 -5.27 -29.48
CA LYS A 462 -0.84 -5.02 -30.77
C LYS A 462 -2.00 -5.99 -31.00
N LYS A 463 -1.82 -7.29 -30.70
CA LYS A 463 -2.91 -8.28 -30.79
C LYS A 463 -4.06 -7.97 -29.82
N LEU A 464 -3.74 -7.68 -28.56
CA LEU A 464 -4.74 -7.29 -27.55
C LEU A 464 -5.46 -6.02 -27.98
N LEU A 465 -4.74 -4.98 -28.39
CA LEU A 465 -5.30 -3.73 -28.89
C LEU A 465 -6.28 -3.99 -30.05
N ASN A 466 -5.93 -4.88 -30.98
CA ASN A 466 -6.83 -5.26 -32.07
C ASN A 466 -8.08 -6.01 -31.56
N ILE A 467 -7.95 -6.90 -30.58
CA ILE A 467 -9.08 -7.59 -29.94
C ILE A 467 -9.99 -6.60 -29.20
N LEU A 468 -9.42 -5.59 -28.54
CA LEU A 468 -10.19 -4.55 -27.86
C LEU A 468 -10.96 -3.70 -28.85
N LYS A 469 -10.30 -3.26 -29.93
CA LYS A 469 -10.92 -2.52 -31.04
C LYS A 469 -12.01 -3.30 -31.75
N SER A 470 -11.88 -4.62 -31.85
CA SER A 470 -12.86 -5.48 -32.54
C SER A 470 -14.07 -5.88 -31.70
N ASN A 471 -14.08 -5.60 -30.38
CA ASN A 471 -15.13 -6.05 -29.45
C ASN A 471 -15.91 -4.90 -28.79
N THR A 472 -15.78 -3.66 -29.28
CA THR A 472 -16.31 -2.45 -28.65
C THR A 472 -17.82 -2.47 -28.36
N ASP A 473 -18.61 -3.29 -29.06
CA ASP A 473 -20.07 -3.37 -28.87
C ASP A 473 -20.54 -4.45 -27.87
N LYS A 474 -19.65 -5.34 -27.39
CA LYS A 474 -20.02 -6.48 -26.54
C LYS A 474 -18.99 -6.84 -25.46
N VAL A 475 -18.27 -5.86 -24.89
CA VAL A 475 -17.34 -6.17 -23.79
C VAL A 475 -18.14 -6.39 -22.48
N PRO A 476 -17.99 -7.54 -21.82
CA PRO A 476 -18.72 -7.79 -20.58
C PRO A 476 -18.23 -6.97 -19.38
N ASN A 477 -19.17 -6.40 -18.63
CA ASN A 477 -18.94 -5.63 -17.40
C ASN A 477 -18.52 -6.47 -16.17
N ASN A 478 -18.35 -7.79 -16.31
CA ASN A 478 -18.15 -8.69 -15.17
C ASN A 478 -16.64 -8.99 -14.93
N PRO A 479 -16.08 -8.66 -13.74
CA PRO A 479 -14.72 -9.01 -13.34
C PRO A 479 -14.36 -10.49 -13.56
N ASN A 480 -15.35 -11.38 -13.42
CA ASN A 480 -15.16 -12.83 -13.62
C ASN A 480 -14.89 -13.22 -15.08
N GLN A 481 -15.46 -12.50 -16.05
CA GLN A 481 -15.15 -12.73 -17.47
C GLN A 481 -13.75 -12.23 -17.83
N ILE A 482 -13.29 -11.17 -17.18
CA ILE A 482 -11.91 -10.69 -17.35
C ILE A 482 -10.93 -11.65 -16.71
N MET A 483 -11.20 -12.15 -15.50
CA MET A 483 -10.42 -13.24 -14.88
C MET A 483 -10.38 -14.51 -15.73
N ARG A 484 -11.45 -14.84 -16.43
CA ARG A 484 -11.44 -15.94 -17.42
C ARG A 484 -10.52 -15.66 -18.60
N ILE A 485 -10.50 -14.43 -19.13
CA ILE A 485 -9.58 -14.03 -20.20
C ILE A 485 -8.12 -14.09 -19.72
N ILE A 486 -7.84 -13.64 -18.48
CA ILE A 486 -6.51 -13.71 -17.83
C ILE A 486 -6.08 -15.17 -17.67
N ASN A 487 -6.93 -16.00 -17.08
CA ASN A 487 -6.62 -17.42 -16.89
C ASN A 487 -6.40 -18.13 -18.23
N LYS A 488 -7.19 -17.81 -19.26
CA LYS A 488 -7.03 -18.34 -20.61
C LYS A 488 -5.73 -17.88 -21.28
N ALA A 489 -5.28 -16.64 -21.04
CA ALA A 489 -3.98 -16.17 -21.52
C ALA A 489 -2.82 -16.93 -20.84
N LEU A 490 -2.95 -17.20 -19.54
CA LEU A 490 -1.94 -17.91 -18.74
C LEU A 490 -1.96 -19.43 -18.88
N GLU A 491 -3.02 -20.03 -19.42
CA GLU A 491 -3.06 -21.45 -19.77
C GLU A 491 -1.91 -21.85 -20.71
N SER A 492 -1.42 -20.91 -21.51
CA SER A 492 -0.25 -21.11 -22.38
C SER A 492 1.10 -21.02 -21.65
N TYR A 493 1.12 -20.66 -20.36
CA TYR A 493 2.31 -20.43 -19.55
C TYR A 493 2.23 -21.09 -18.15
N PRO A 494 2.09 -22.42 -18.08
CA PRO A 494 1.92 -23.13 -16.83
C PRO A 494 3.09 -22.91 -15.86
N GLU A 495 4.32 -22.71 -16.34
CA GLU A 495 5.50 -22.46 -15.51
C GLU A 495 5.37 -21.15 -14.71
N ILE A 496 4.86 -20.08 -15.34
CA ILE A 496 4.68 -18.77 -14.68
C ILE A 496 3.60 -18.86 -13.60
N LYS A 497 2.49 -19.53 -13.91
CA LYS A 497 1.39 -19.76 -12.96
C LYS A 497 1.84 -20.57 -11.74
N ASP A 498 2.72 -21.53 -11.97
CA ASP A 498 3.26 -22.43 -10.95
C ASP A 498 4.30 -21.73 -10.05
N ASP A 499 5.25 -20.98 -10.62
CA ASP A 499 6.21 -20.14 -9.87
C ASP A 499 5.51 -19.15 -8.95
N PHE A 500 4.41 -18.60 -9.45
CA PHE A 500 3.57 -17.71 -8.69
C PHE A 500 2.96 -18.40 -7.46
N ALA A 501 2.29 -19.55 -7.64
CA ALA A 501 1.63 -20.27 -6.56
C ALA A 501 2.63 -20.66 -5.46
N ILE A 502 3.81 -21.16 -5.85
CA ILE A 502 4.87 -21.59 -4.94
C ILE A 502 5.48 -20.43 -4.16
N LYS A 503 5.83 -19.31 -4.81
CA LYS A 503 6.37 -18.13 -4.11
C LYS A 503 5.36 -17.45 -3.19
N ARG A 504 4.07 -17.48 -3.56
CA ARG A 504 2.99 -17.01 -2.69
C ARG A 504 2.99 -17.84 -1.41
N LEU A 505 2.97 -19.15 -1.56
CA LEU A 505 2.95 -20.09 -0.44
C LEU A 505 4.19 -19.96 0.45
N GLU A 506 5.39 -19.90 -0.14
CA GLU A 506 6.65 -19.69 0.57
C GLU A 506 6.60 -18.46 1.46
N ARG A 507 6.06 -17.34 0.95
CA ARG A 507 5.98 -16.10 1.73
C ARG A 507 5.05 -16.24 2.92
N TYR A 508 3.87 -16.83 2.76
CA TYR A 508 2.93 -16.99 3.87
C TYR A 508 3.52 -17.87 4.97
N LEU A 509 4.15 -18.98 4.59
CA LEU A 509 4.81 -19.87 5.56
C LEU A 509 6.03 -19.23 6.20
N MET A 510 6.83 -18.45 5.46
CA MET A 510 7.95 -17.72 6.02
C MET A 510 7.49 -16.70 7.07
N VAL A 511 6.40 -15.98 6.81
CA VAL A 511 5.85 -15.05 7.79
C VAL A 511 5.30 -15.80 9.00
N ALA A 512 4.50 -16.85 8.81
CA ALA A 512 3.99 -17.67 9.91
C ALA A 512 5.11 -18.31 10.75
N ALA A 513 6.21 -18.72 10.13
CA ALA A 513 7.36 -19.33 10.81
C ALA A 513 8.24 -18.31 11.56
N LYS A 514 8.30 -17.05 11.12
CA LYS A 514 9.19 -16.03 11.70
C LYS A 514 8.49 -15.03 12.62
N GLU A 515 7.17 -14.93 12.56
CA GLU A 515 6.43 -13.95 13.34
C GLU A 515 6.57 -14.27 14.84
N PRO A 516 7.03 -13.31 15.67
CA PRO A 516 7.15 -13.51 17.11
C PRO A 516 5.77 -13.72 17.75
N ASN A 517 5.76 -14.31 18.95
CA ASN A 517 4.55 -14.70 19.69
C ASN A 517 3.45 -13.62 19.72
N GLY A 518 2.20 -14.07 19.90
CA GLY A 518 1.03 -13.23 20.00
C GLY A 518 0.12 -13.30 18.77
N ILE A 519 -0.82 -12.36 18.66
CA ILE A 519 -1.95 -12.52 17.76
C ILE A 519 -1.60 -12.47 16.26
N LYS A 520 -0.56 -11.70 15.90
CA LYS A 520 -0.08 -11.64 14.51
C LYS A 520 0.41 -12.99 14.02
N LYS A 521 1.09 -13.75 14.90
CA LYS A 521 1.56 -15.10 14.61
C LYS A 521 0.39 -16.03 14.32
N VAL A 522 -0.63 -16.00 15.16
CA VAL A 522 -1.82 -16.86 14.99
C VAL A 522 -2.56 -16.54 13.70
N LEU A 523 -2.75 -15.26 13.38
CA LEU A 523 -3.40 -14.83 12.13
C LEU A 523 -2.56 -15.20 10.90
N ALA A 524 -1.25 -14.99 10.95
CA ALA A 524 -0.34 -15.40 9.88
C ALA A 524 -0.36 -16.91 9.65
N THR A 525 -0.38 -17.70 10.73
CA THR A 525 -0.52 -19.15 10.71
C THR A 525 -1.83 -19.58 10.06
N LYS A 526 -2.96 -19.01 10.49
CA LYS A 526 -4.30 -19.28 9.90
C LYS A 526 -4.30 -19.01 8.39
N ARG A 527 -3.74 -17.86 7.96
CA ARG A 527 -3.62 -17.52 6.54
C ARG A 527 -2.73 -18.51 5.79
N ALA A 528 -1.62 -18.94 6.38
CA ALA A 528 -0.72 -19.90 5.76
C ALA A 528 -1.41 -21.26 5.53
N ILE A 529 -2.17 -21.77 6.51
CA ILE A 529 -2.95 -23.02 6.37
C ILE A 529 -4.00 -22.88 5.27
N GLN A 530 -4.72 -21.76 5.25
CA GLN A 530 -5.72 -21.50 4.21
C GLN A 530 -5.08 -21.54 2.81
N VAL A 531 -4.01 -20.78 2.60
CA VAL A 531 -3.35 -20.69 1.28
C VAL A 531 -2.73 -22.04 0.89
N LEU A 532 -2.20 -22.78 1.86
CA LEU A 532 -1.68 -24.13 1.67
C LEU A 532 -2.78 -25.09 1.22
N GLY A 533 -3.91 -25.13 1.93
CA GLY A 533 -5.05 -25.96 1.54
C GLY A 533 -5.67 -25.53 0.20
N GLU A 534 -5.78 -24.22 -0.08
CA GLU A 534 -6.25 -23.72 -1.38
C GLU A 534 -5.33 -24.21 -2.52
N THR A 535 -4.02 -24.21 -2.30
CA THR A 535 -3.04 -24.71 -3.28
C THR A 535 -3.20 -26.22 -3.50
N LEU A 536 -3.53 -26.97 -2.44
CA LEU A 536 -3.69 -28.44 -2.49
C LEU A 536 -5.03 -28.89 -3.12
N ILE A 537 -6.11 -28.10 -3.00
CA ILE A 537 -7.48 -28.50 -3.41
C ILE A 537 -7.80 -28.28 -4.89
N VAL A 538 -7.28 -27.23 -5.55
CA VAL A 538 -7.76 -26.81 -6.89
C VAL A 538 -7.65 -27.95 -7.91
N SER A 539 -8.78 -28.51 -8.31
CA SER A 539 -8.93 -29.77 -9.08
C SER A 539 -9.02 -29.59 -10.61
N THR A 540 -8.69 -28.42 -11.16
CA THR A 540 -8.99 -28.12 -12.56
C THR A 540 -7.83 -28.41 -13.53
N GLY A 541 -7.83 -29.64 -14.07
CA GLY A 541 -7.54 -29.94 -15.49
C GLY A 541 -6.09 -29.98 -15.99
N LYS A 542 -5.14 -29.30 -15.35
CA LYS A 542 -3.68 -29.48 -15.58
C LYS A 542 -2.99 -29.14 -14.28
N ASP A 543 -2.56 -30.16 -13.54
CA ASP A 543 -1.89 -29.93 -12.26
C ASP A 543 -0.62 -29.10 -12.47
N LEU A 544 -0.49 -28.03 -11.68
CA LEU A 544 0.73 -27.24 -11.62
C LEU A 544 1.82 -28.14 -11.04
N PHE A 545 2.99 -28.20 -11.69
CA PHE A 545 4.05 -29.13 -11.30
C PHE A 545 4.57 -28.87 -9.88
N GLY A 546 4.66 -27.61 -9.44
CA GLY A 546 4.96 -27.26 -8.05
C GLY A 546 3.90 -27.75 -7.06
N LYS A 547 2.62 -27.74 -7.44
CA LYS A 547 1.54 -28.35 -6.64
C LYS A 547 1.72 -29.87 -6.53
N THR A 548 2.03 -30.53 -7.64
CA THR A 548 2.32 -31.98 -7.65
C THR A 548 3.49 -32.28 -6.73
N LEU A 549 4.60 -31.55 -6.85
CA LEU A 549 5.75 -31.71 -5.97
C LEU A 549 5.38 -31.47 -4.51
N LEU A 550 4.59 -30.44 -4.20
CA LEU A 550 4.17 -30.15 -2.83
C LEU A 550 3.34 -31.31 -2.26
N ARG A 551 2.36 -31.84 -3.00
CA ARG A 551 1.58 -33.01 -2.59
C ARG A 551 2.45 -34.24 -2.35
N CYS A 552 3.41 -34.50 -3.23
CA CYS A 552 4.29 -35.66 -3.14
C CYS A 552 5.31 -35.57 -1.97
N ASN A 553 5.64 -34.36 -1.53
CA ASN A 553 6.57 -34.15 -0.41
C ASN A 553 5.87 -34.03 0.95
N LEU A 554 4.54 -33.95 0.97
CA LEU A 554 3.75 -33.93 2.19
C LEU A 554 3.08 -35.30 2.42
N PRO A 555 2.95 -35.76 3.67
CA PRO A 555 2.22 -36.99 3.97
C PRO A 555 0.75 -36.90 3.55
N ALA A 556 0.18 -37.97 3.01
CA ALA A 556 -1.22 -37.99 2.55
C ALA A 556 -2.21 -37.58 3.65
N HIS A 557 -2.04 -38.06 4.88
CA HIS A 557 -2.91 -37.67 6.00
C HIS A 557 -2.83 -36.17 6.28
N LEU A 558 -1.63 -35.56 6.24
CA LEU A 558 -1.46 -34.12 6.43
C LEU A 558 -2.08 -33.33 5.27
N VAL A 559 -1.91 -33.78 4.02
CA VAL A 559 -2.58 -33.19 2.87
C VAL A 559 -4.09 -33.21 3.07
N LYS A 560 -4.65 -34.33 3.53
CA LYS A 560 -6.08 -34.47 3.85
C LYS A 560 -6.51 -33.51 4.95
N ILE A 561 -5.77 -33.42 6.06
CA ILE A 561 -6.04 -32.47 7.15
C ILE A 561 -6.03 -31.03 6.65
N LEU A 562 -5.05 -30.64 5.84
CA LEU A 562 -4.97 -29.28 5.29
C LEU A 562 -6.10 -28.97 4.31
N CYS A 563 -6.49 -29.95 3.49
CA CYS A 563 -7.65 -29.84 2.61
C CYS A 563 -8.95 -29.73 3.43
N ASP A 564 -9.08 -30.51 4.50
CA ASP A 564 -10.25 -30.52 5.37
C ASP A 564 -10.34 -29.24 6.19
N LEU A 565 -9.25 -28.79 6.81
CA LEU A 565 -9.17 -27.48 7.46
C LEU A 565 -9.52 -26.39 6.46
N ARG A 566 -9.01 -26.45 5.23
CA ARG A 566 -9.44 -25.49 4.21
C ARG A 566 -10.93 -25.62 3.94
N ASN A 567 -11.48 -26.78 3.64
CA ASN A 567 -12.87 -26.92 3.21
C ASN A 567 -13.89 -26.70 4.33
N LYS A 568 -13.68 -27.34 5.47
CA LYS A 568 -14.58 -27.33 6.64
C LYS A 568 -14.41 -26.06 7.47
N CYS A 569 -13.17 -25.55 7.51
CA CYS A 569 -12.85 -24.44 8.38
C CYS A 569 -12.64 -23.17 7.52
N PHE A 570 -11.74 -23.13 6.53
CA PHE A 570 -11.42 -21.88 5.81
C PHE A 570 -12.21 -21.62 4.50
N SER A 571 -13.13 -22.48 4.07
CA SER A 571 -13.86 -22.35 2.80
C SER A 571 -15.29 -21.95 3.08
N HIS A 572 -15.76 -20.92 2.39
CA HIS A 572 -17.15 -20.46 2.48
C HIS A 572 -17.66 -20.26 3.93
N TYR A 573 -16.78 -19.73 4.80
CA TYR A 573 -16.98 -19.23 6.17
C TYR A 573 -18.34 -19.52 6.82
N ASP A 574 -18.53 -20.76 7.27
CA ASP A 574 -19.47 -21.02 8.36
C ASP A 574 -18.81 -20.54 9.67
N SER A 575 -18.92 -19.22 9.90
CA SER A 575 -18.26 -18.49 11.00
C SER A 575 -18.50 -19.09 12.40
N GLN A 576 -19.47 -19.98 12.54
CA GLN A 576 -19.90 -20.55 13.82
C GLN A 576 -18.91 -21.58 14.42
N LEU A 577 -18.22 -22.38 13.59
CA LEU A 577 -17.28 -23.41 14.05
C LEU A 577 -15.94 -22.84 14.55
N TRP A 578 -15.55 -21.66 14.04
CA TRP A 578 -14.22 -21.09 14.28
C TRP A 578 -14.03 -20.35 15.59
N LEU A 579 -15.12 -19.88 16.14
CA LEU A 579 -15.17 -18.99 17.27
C LEU A 579 -14.76 -19.66 18.60
N GLY A 580 -14.36 -20.93 18.60
CA GLY A 580 -13.99 -21.71 19.78
C GLY A 580 -12.58 -22.31 19.76
N ILE A 581 -11.84 -22.24 18.65
CA ILE A 581 -10.47 -22.79 18.60
C ILE A 581 -9.53 -21.80 19.28
N GLU A 582 -8.96 -22.21 20.42
CA GLU A 582 -7.99 -21.41 21.16
C GLU A 582 -6.79 -21.04 20.28
N ASP A 583 -6.39 -19.77 20.34
CA ASP A 583 -5.29 -19.21 19.54
C ASP A 583 -3.95 -19.94 19.84
N ASP A 584 -3.83 -20.60 21.00
CA ASP A 584 -2.65 -21.36 21.44
C ASP A 584 -2.43 -22.66 20.64
N ALA A 585 -3.48 -23.28 20.13
CA ALA A 585 -3.36 -24.52 19.35
C ALA A 585 -2.59 -24.28 18.04
N PHE A 586 -2.63 -23.05 17.50
CA PHE A 586 -1.88 -22.65 16.31
C PHE A 586 -0.42 -22.29 16.59
N LEU A 587 -0.05 -22.03 17.86
CA LEU A 587 1.33 -21.65 18.22
C LEU A 587 2.29 -22.85 18.09
N ASN A 588 1.78 -24.07 18.22
CA ASN A 588 2.57 -25.30 18.15
C ASN A 588 2.95 -25.71 16.71
N LEU A 589 2.35 -25.10 15.68
CA LEU A 589 2.57 -25.47 14.28
C LEU A 589 3.83 -24.86 13.64
N GLN A 590 4.61 -24.10 14.41
CA GLN A 590 5.73 -23.33 13.86
C GLN A 590 6.84 -24.22 13.33
N SER A 591 7.25 -25.24 14.09
CA SER A 591 8.26 -26.22 13.65
C SER A 591 7.80 -26.96 12.38
N ASP A 592 6.50 -27.24 12.27
CA ASP A 592 5.96 -27.90 11.08
C ASP A 592 5.98 -26.97 9.87
N PHE A 593 5.67 -25.69 10.05
CA PHE A 593 5.82 -24.73 8.96
C PHE A 593 7.26 -24.50 8.56
N GLU A 594 8.23 -24.58 9.47
CA GLU A 594 9.65 -24.55 9.10
C GLU A 594 10.02 -25.75 8.22
N ASN A 595 9.50 -26.93 8.55
CA ASN A 595 9.67 -28.14 7.74
C ASN A 595 9.01 -28.03 6.36
N ILE A 596 7.75 -27.57 6.30
CA ILE A 596 7.03 -27.35 5.04
C ILE A 596 7.72 -26.24 4.22
N LEU A 597 8.24 -25.20 4.86
CA LEU A 597 8.97 -24.12 4.21
C LEU A 597 10.28 -24.62 3.59
N LYS A 598 10.96 -25.57 4.24
CA LYS A 598 12.16 -26.22 3.68
C LYS A 598 11.82 -26.98 2.39
N ILE A 599 10.72 -27.73 2.39
CA ILE A 599 10.19 -28.41 1.19
C ILE A 599 9.88 -27.38 0.09
N ILE A 600 9.20 -26.29 0.43
CA ILE A 600 8.80 -25.29 -0.56
C ILE A 600 9.99 -24.52 -1.12
N ARG A 601 11.03 -24.26 -0.33
CA ARG A 601 12.28 -23.67 -0.84
C ARG A 601 12.96 -24.57 -1.86
N ASP A 602 12.98 -25.87 -1.59
CA ASP A 602 13.47 -26.87 -2.54
C ASP A 602 12.63 -26.84 -3.83
N ILE A 603 11.29 -26.83 -3.73
CA ILE A 603 10.38 -26.72 -4.88
C ILE A 603 10.59 -25.39 -5.64
N ASN A 604 10.73 -24.28 -4.93
CA ASN A 604 10.93 -22.95 -5.51
C ASN A 604 12.26 -22.86 -6.28
N ALA A 605 13.32 -23.52 -5.80
CA ALA A 605 14.59 -23.60 -6.52
C ALA A 605 14.42 -24.32 -7.88
N ILE A 606 13.69 -25.44 -7.91
CA ILE A 606 13.35 -26.15 -9.15
C ILE A 606 12.51 -25.27 -10.06
N GLN A 607 11.53 -24.59 -9.48
CA GLN A 607 10.61 -23.76 -10.23
C GLN A 607 11.28 -22.54 -10.84
N ALA A 608 12.21 -21.92 -10.12
CA ALA A 608 13.08 -20.87 -10.65
C ALA A 608 13.88 -21.40 -11.85
N PHE A 609 14.44 -22.61 -11.78
CA PHE A 609 15.12 -23.23 -12.92
C PHE A 609 14.17 -23.45 -14.10
N ARG A 610 12.96 -23.99 -13.87
CA ARG A 610 11.94 -24.19 -14.91
C ARG A 610 11.56 -22.88 -15.59
N ILE A 611 11.39 -21.80 -14.82
CA ILE A 611 11.15 -20.45 -15.36
C ILE A 611 12.32 -19.99 -16.22
N HIS A 612 13.55 -20.13 -15.74
CA HIS A 612 14.73 -19.71 -16.52
C HIS A 612 14.85 -20.51 -17.83
N LYS A 613 14.67 -21.83 -17.77
CA LYS A 613 14.66 -22.72 -18.95
C LYS A 613 13.54 -22.31 -19.91
N PHE A 614 12.31 -22.18 -19.41
CA PHE A 614 11.14 -21.74 -20.17
C PHE A 614 11.40 -20.39 -20.86
N LEU A 615 11.92 -19.39 -20.12
CA LEU A 615 12.23 -18.08 -20.66
C LEU A 615 13.27 -18.18 -21.79
N ILE A 616 14.31 -19.00 -21.62
CA ILE A 616 15.40 -19.15 -22.58
C ILE A 616 14.94 -19.91 -23.84
N GLU A 617 14.20 -21.00 -23.69
CA GLU A 617 13.63 -21.77 -24.81
C GLU A 617 12.63 -20.94 -25.62
N ASN A 618 11.79 -20.17 -24.93
CA ASN A 618 10.88 -19.25 -25.61
C ASN A 618 11.61 -18.05 -26.18
N CYS A 619 12.76 -17.64 -25.64
CA CYS A 619 13.65 -16.62 -26.20
C CYS A 619 14.37 -17.04 -27.48
N ASN A 620 14.05 -18.20 -28.06
CA ASN A 620 14.57 -18.71 -29.33
C ASN A 620 14.73 -17.62 -30.41
N PHE A 621 15.89 -16.96 -30.39
CA PHE A 621 16.48 -16.35 -31.56
C PHE A 621 16.72 -17.51 -32.50
N ARG A 622 15.83 -17.68 -33.50
CA ARG A 622 16.27 -18.33 -34.73
C ARG A 622 17.34 -17.43 -35.32
N TYR A 623 18.57 -17.60 -34.85
CA TYR A 623 19.78 -17.19 -35.54
C TYR A 623 19.77 -18.00 -36.83
N HIS A 624 18.99 -17.56 -37.81
CA HIS A 624 19.12 -18.06 -39.15
C HIS A 624 20.54 -17.67 -39.56
N LYS A 625 21.46 -18.64 -39.54
CA LYS A 625 22.84 -18.49 -40.04
C LYS A 625 22.92 -17.80 -41.40
N LYS A 626 21.81 -17.78 -42.16
CA LYS A 626 21.66 -17.22 -43.50
C LYS A 626 21.21 -15.75 -43.55
N SER A 627 20.78 -15.11 -42.46
CA SER A 627 20.18 -13.75 -42.51
C SER A 627 21.01 -12.64 -41.84
N VAL A 628 22.27 -12.89 -41.48
CA VAL A 628 23.22 -11.79 -41.28
C VAL A 628 23.69 -11.40 -42.69
N PRO A 629 23.28 -10.26 -43.25
CA PRO A 629 23.82 -9.81 -44.52
C PRO A 629 25.33 -9.74 -44.35
N TYR A 630 26.08 -10.19 -45.33
CA TYR A 630 27.53 -9.98 -45.40
C TYR A 630 27.80 -8.47 -45.27
N ILE A 631 28.00 -7.97 -44.05
CA ILE A 631 28.33 -6.56 -43.82
C ILE A 631 29.77 -6.42 -44.29
N ASN A 632 29.90 -5.68 -45.39
CA ASN A 632 31.11 -5.47 -46.15
C ASN A 632 32.31 -5.16 -45.23
N SER A 633 33.40 -5.89 -45.45
CA SER A 633 34.53 -6.09 -44.52
C SER A 633 35.36 -4.84 -44.16
N LYS A 634 35.09 -3.68 -44.78
CA LYS A 634 35.88 -2.45 -44.61
C LYS A 634 35.55 -1.62 -43.35
N LYS A 635 34.41 -1.84 -42.66
CA LYS A 635 34.08 -1.16 -41.38
C LYS A 635 34.36 -2.00 -40.12
N ARG A 636 35.23 -3.01 -40.21
CA ARG A 636 35.48 -3.99 -39.12
C ARG A 636 36.24 -3.47 -37.89
N LYS A 637 36.91 -2.31 -37.93
CA LYS A 637 37.80 -1.91 -36.82
C LYS A 637 37.07 -1.46 -35.53
N ASN A 638 35.83 -0.95 -35.60
CA ASN A 638 35.13 -0.45 -34.41
C ASN A 638 33.90 -1.28 -33.96
N TRP A 639 33.52 -2.32 -34.70
CA TRP A 639 32.21 -2.99 -34.55
C TRP A 639 32.27 -4.49 -34.19
N LYS A 640 33.42 -5.01 -33.76
CA LYS A 640 33.53 -6.40 -33.24
C LYS A 640 32.85 -6.60 -31.87
N PHE A 641 32.47 -5.54 -31.15
CA PHE A 641 32.09 -5.64 -29.74
C PHE A 641 30.66 -6.15 -29.42
N PRO A 642 29.58 -5.82 -30.17
CA PRO A 642 28.22 -6.19 -29.73
C PRO A 642 27.83 -7.65 -30.04
N THR A 643 28.13 -8.17 -31.24
CA THR A 643 27.71 -9.52 -31.66
C THR A 643 28.52 -10.64 -31.03
N LEU A 644 29.83 -10.45 -30.83
CA LEU A 644 30.66 -11.38 -30.04
C LEU A 644 30.17 -11.41 -28.59
N ARG A 645 29.89 -10.24 -27.96
CA ARG A 645 29.30 -10.19 -26.63
C ARG A 645 27.96 -10.92 -26.55
N ILE A 646 27.01 -10.71 -27.47
CA ILE A 646 25.72 -11.42 -27.42
C ILE A 646 25.90 -12.95 -27.52
N ARG A 647 26.83 -13.42 -28.37
CA ARG A 647 27.14 -14.85 -28.47
C ARG A 647 27.77 -15.38 -27.18
N ASP A 648 28.72 -14.66 -26.61
CA ASP A 648 29.38 -15.00 -25.35
C ASP A 648 28.41 -14.95 -24.17
N ILE A 649 27.43 -14.04 -24.20
CA ILE A 649 26.33 -13.94 -23.23
C ILE A 649 25.42 -15.14 -23.31
N VAL A 650 24.96 -15.48 -24.52
CA VAL A 650 24.13 -16.66 -24.73
C VAL A 650 24.91 -17.92 -24.36
N GLN A 651 26.22 -17.98 -24.64
CA GLN A 651 27.08 -19.09 -24.25
C GLN A 651 27.27 -19.16 -22.73
N LYS A 652 27.50 -18.04 -22.04
CA LYS A 652 27.62 -17.96 -20.57
C LYS A 652 26.31 -18.28 -19.87
N GLU A 653 25.18 -17.82 -20.38
CA GLU A 653 23.86 -18.18 -19.85
C GLU A 653 23.57 -19.65 -20.13
N LYS A 654 23.91 -20.20 -21.30
CA LYS A 654 23.90 -21.65 -21.53
C LYS A 654 24.81 -22.42 -20.58
N GLN A 655 25.97 -21.87 -20.21
CA GLN A 655 26.86 -22.46 -19.19
C GLN A 655 26.28 -22.32 -17.77
N LYS A 656 25.59 -21.22 -17.43
CA LYS A 656 24.84 -21.09 -16.16
C LYS A 656 23.65 -22.04 -16.13
N ILE A 657 22.97 -22.26 -17.24
CA ILE A 657 21.97 -23.31 -17.40
C ILE A 657 22.62 -24.67 -17.25
N ALA A 658 23.78 -24.94 -17.84
CA ALA A 658 24.48 -26.21 -17.67
C ALA A 658 24.91 -26.46 -16.21
N LYS A 659 25.35 -25.41 -15.51
CA LYS A 659 25.61 -25.44 -14.06
C LYS A 659 24.31 -25.60 -13.26
N GLY A 660 23.24 -24.90 -13.64
CA GLY A 660 21.91 -25.02 -13.05
C GLY A 660 21.29 -26.39 -13.31
N GLN A 661 21.56 -26.99 -14.47
CA GLN A 661 21.27 -28.37 -14.83
C GLN A 661 22.08 -29.28 -13.94
N SER A 662 23.36 -29.04 -13.68
CA SER A 662 24.12 -29.82 -12.68
C SER A 662 23.52 -29.73 -11.28
N TYR A 663 23.05 -28.57 -10.82
CA TYR A 663 22.29 -28.43 -9.57
C TYR A 663 20.94 -29.14 -9.61
N PHE A 664 20.22 -29.03 -10.72
CA PHE A 664 18.95 -29.72 -10.97
C PHE A 664 19.16 -31.23 -11.05
N PHE A 665 20.23 -31.72 -11.66
CA PHE A 665 20.63 -33.13 -11.71
C PHE A 665 21.06 -33.61 -10.34
N LYS A 666 21.78 -32.81 -9.56
CA LYS A 666 22.10 -33.11 -8.16
C LYS A 666 20.82 -33.16 -7.31
N PHE A 667 19.89 -32.25 -7.53
CA PHE A 667 18.57 -32.27 -6.90
C PHE A 667 17.77 -33.49 -7.33
N VAL A 668 17.66 -33.78 -8.62
CA VAL A 668 17.00 -34.96 -9.20
C VAL A 668 17.60 -36.21 -8.58
N LYS A 669 18.93 -36.35 -8.60
CA LYS A 669 19.63 -37.52 -8.09
C LYS A 669 19.44 -37.72 -6.58
N ILE A 670 19.33 -36.65 -5.79
CA ILE A 670 19.19 -36.75 -4.32
C ILE A 670 17.74 -36.79 -3.85
N LYS A 671 16.88 -35.95 -4.41
CA LYS A 671 15.55 -35.65 -3.89
C LYS A 671 14.45 -36.38 -4.64
N ILE A 672 14.59 -36.65 -5.95
CA ILE A 672 13.56 -37.42 -6.67
C ILE A 672 13.45 -38.86 -6.16
N PRO A 673 14.53 -39.58 -5.78
CA PRO A 673 14.38 -40.89 -5.14
C PRO A 673 13.60 -40.82 -3.84
N LEU A 674 13.85 -39.79 -3.02
CA LEU A 674 13.11 -39.55 -1.78
C LEU A 674 11.62 -39.26 -2.05
N ILE A 675 11.34 -38.38 -3.02
CA ILE A 675 9.98 -38.04 -3.42
C ILE A 675 9.26 -39.26 -3.97
N LEU A 676 9.89 -40.01 -4.86
CA LEU A 676 9.32 -41.22 -5.42
C LEU A 676 9.09 -42.26 -4.33
N ASN A 677 10.08 -42.56 -3.47
CA ASN A 677 9.90 -43.49 -2.36
C ASN A 677 8.74 -43.08 -1.43
N ASN A 678 8.57 -41.79 -1.14
CA ASN A 678 7.43 -41.27 -0.36
C ASN A 678 6.11 -41.43 -1.10
N VAL A 679 6.05 -41.11 -2.40
CA VAL A 679 4.85 -41.29 -3.23
C VAL A 679 4.47 -42.76 -3.31
N MET A 680 5.43 -43.65 -3.53
CA MET A 680 5.21 -45.10 -3.62
C MET A 680 4.73 -45.66 -2.28
N GLY A 681 5.32 -45.23 -1.16
CA GLY A 681 4.84 -45.60 0.18
C GLY A 681 3.44 -45.07 0.47
N THR A 682 3.15 -43.85 0.04
CA THR A 682 1.81 -43.24 0.18
C THR A 682 0.77 -43.99 -0.63
N LEU A 683 1.06 -44.30 -1.89
CA LEU A 683 0.18 -45.08 -2.77
C LEU A 683 -0.03 -46.49 -2.23
N SER A 684 1.02 -47.16 -1.75
CA SER A 684 0.92 -48.49 -1.14
C SER A 684 -0.02 -48.48 0.08
N ASN A 685 0.07 -47.43 0.91
CA ASN A 685 -0.79 -47.27 2.08
C ASN A 685 -2.23 -46.86 1.71
N SER A 686 -2.42 -46.10 0.63
CA SER A 686 -3.74 -45.59 0.23
C SER A 686 -4.57 -46.58 -0.57
N ILE A 687 -3.96 -47.62 -1.17
CA ILE A 687 -4.66 -48.69 -1.90
C ILE A 687 -5.85 -49.27 -1.11
N ASN A 688 -5.68 -49.44 0.20
CA ASN A 688 -6.73 -50.01 1.08
C ASN A 688 -7.83 -48.99 1.45
N LEU A 689 -7.62 -47.71 1.19
CA LEU A 689 -8.58 -46.63 1.48
C LEU A 689 -9.54 -46.35 0.31
N HIS A 690 -9.23 -46.86 -0.89
CA HIS A 690 -9.99 -46.61 -2.10
C HIS A 690 -10.87 -47.80 -2.49
N LYS A 691 -12.07 -47.51 -3.02
CA LYS A 691 -13.02 -48.53 -3.48
C LYS A 691 -12.89 -48.86 -4.97
N THR A 692 -12.41 -47.91 -5.78
CA THR A 692 -12.34 -48.06 -7.24
C THR A 692 -10.96 -47.67 -7.77
N VAL A 693 -10.54 -48.32 -8.85
CA VAL A 693 -9.26 -47.99 -9.53
C VAL A 693 -9.26 -46.54 -9.98
N LYS A 694 -10.41 -45.98 -10.38
CA LYS A 694 -10.55 -44.56 -10.71
C LYS A 694 -10.09 -43.62 -9.60
N SER A 695 -10.55 -43.81 -8.36
CA SER A 695 -10.17 -42.92 -7.25
C SER A 695 -8.69 -43.07 -6.88
N PHE A 696 -8.15 -44.29 -6.99
CA PHE A 696 -6.72 -44.53 -6.81
C PHE A 696 -5.88 -43.93 -7.95
N ASN A 697 -6.33 -44.01 -9.20
CA ASN A 697 -5.65 -43.42 -10.36
C ASN A 697 -5.62 -41.88 -10.27
N GLU A 698 -6.67 -41.26 -9.73
CA GLU A 698 -6.67 -39.83 -9.43
C GLU A 698 -5.54 -39.46 -8.43
N GLU A 699 -5.26 -40.31 -7.44
CA GLU A 699 -4.13 -40.14 -6.52
C GLU A 699 -2.77 -40.43 -7.19
N ALA A 700 -2.70 -41.48 -8.03
CA ALA A 700 -1.52 -41.87 -8.79
C ALA A 700 -1.16 -40.88 -9.93
N SER A 701 -2.08 -39.99 -10.32
CA SER A 701 -1.85 -38.95 -11.34
C SER A 701 -0.65 -38.04 -11.02
N CYS A 702 -0.33 -37.86 -9.73
CA CYS A 702 0.86 -37.12 -9.30
C CYS A 702 2.16 -37.82 -9.75
N LEU A 703 2.19 -39.15 -9.66
CA LEU A 703 3.29 -39.97 -10.15
C LEU A 703 3.38 -39.91 -11.69
N LYS A 704 2.24 -39.89 -12.40
CA LYS A 704 2.16 -39.75 -13.87
C LYS A 704 2.75 -38.43 -14.34
N ASN A 705 2.37 -37.32 -13.69
CA ASN A 705 2.86 -35.98 -14.02
C ASN A 705 4.36 -35.83 -13.75
N LEU A 706 4.84 -36.37 -12.61
CA LEU A 706 6.27 -36.37 -12.29
C LEU A 706 7.04 -37.21 -13.31
N TYR A 707 6.50 -38.36 -13.69
CA TYR A 707 7.08 -39.26 -14.68
C TYR A 707 7.19 -38.61 -16.06
N GLU A 708 6.10 -38.07 -16.61
CA GLU A 708 6.09 -37.35 -17.90
C GLU A 708 7.10 -36.21 -17.92
N TYR A 709 7.22 -35.50 -16.79
CA TYR A 709 8.22 -34.45 -16.64
C TYR A 709 9.65 -35.00 -16.67
N LEU A 710 9.92 -36.10 -15.96
CA LEU A 710 11.24 -36.75 -15.95
C LEU A 710 11.60 -37.27 -17.34
N LYS A 711 10.67 -37.97 -18.01
CA LYS A 711 10.81 -38.48 -19.38
C LYS A 711 11.16 -37.37 -20.37
N LYS A 712 10.54 -36.20 -20.25
CA LYS A 712 10.81 -35.04 -21.14
C LYS A 712 12.13 -34.33 -20.86
N ASN A 713 12.64 -34.37 -19.63
CA ASN A 713 13.76 -33.51 -19.20
C ASN A 713 15.04 -34.28 -18.85
N VAL A 714 14.96 -35.60 -18.73
CA VAL A 714 16.09 -36.47 -18.36
C VAL A 714 16.13 -37.64 -19.35
N GLU A 715 16.91 -37.47 -20.42
CA GLU A 715 17.00 -38.43 -21.53
C GLU A 715 17.48 -39.84 -21.10
N GLU A 716 18.11 -39.97 -19.92
CA GLU A 716 18.72 -41.21 -19.43
C GLU A 716 17.80 -42.09 -18.56
N ILE A 717 16.62 -41.62 -18.14
CA ILE A 717 15.75 -42.42 -17.26
C ILE A 717 14.74 -43.24 -18.07
N ASN A 718 15.09 -44.48 -18.38
CA ASN A 718 14.20 -45.43 -19.05
C ASN A 718 13.24 -46.09 -18.03
N LEU A 719 12.08 -45.47 -17.79
CA LEU A 719 11.09 -45.93 -16.81
C LEU A 719 9.95 -46.74 -17.47
N ILE A 720 10.29 -47.75 -18.27
CA ILE A 720 9.31 -48.67 -18.89
C ILE A 720 8.31 -49.23 -17.86
N LEU A 721 8.76 -49.43 -16.62
CA LEU A 721 7.92 -49.92 -15.52
C LEU A 721 6.79 -48.94 -15.13
N LEU A 722 6.97 -47.63 -15.32
CA LEU A 722 5.94 -46.63 -15.06
C LEU A 722 4.92 -46.54 -16.21
N ASP A 723 5.37 -46.67 -17.46
CA ASP A 723 4.45 -46.77 -18.62
C ASP A 723 3.51 -47.98 -18.41
N SER A 724 4.08 -49.16 -18.13
CA SER A 724 3.31 -50.38 -17.86
C SER A 724 2.33 -50.25 -16.69
N PHE A 725 2.71 -49.53 -15.62
CA PHE A 725 1.83 -49.29 -14.48
C PHE A 725 0.64 -48.38 -14.84
N PHE A 726 0.86 -47.32 -15.62
CA PHE A 726 -0.25 -46.45 -16.03
C PHE A 726 -1.14 -47.11 -17.07
N ASP A 727 -0.59 -47.90 -17.99
CA ASP A 727 -1.38 -48.71 -18.92
C ASP A 727 -2.27 -49.69 -18.15
N PHE A 728 -1.74 -50.32 -17.08
CA PHE A 728 -2.51 -51.17 -16.20
C PHE A 728 -3.66 -50.43 -15.49
N LEU A 729 -3.39 -49.26 -14.89
CA LEU A 729 -4.43 -48.45 -14.23
C LEU A 729 -5.51 -47.97 -15.21
N GLU A 730 -5.12 -47.64 -16.44
CA GLU A 730 -6.03 -47.15 -17.49
C GLU A 730 -6.91 -48.29 -18.04
N ALA A 731 -6.34 -49.48 -18.23
CA ALA A 731 -7.08 -50.68 -18.61
C ALA A 731 -8.12 -51.12 -17.57
N ASN A 732 -7.85 -50.86 -16.28
CA ASN A 732 -8.72 -51.26 -15.16
C ASN A 732 -9.51 -50.08 -14.57
N ILE A 733 -9.59 -48.92 -15.24
CA ILE A 733 -10.06 -47.68 -14.61
C ILE A 733 -11.48 -47.75 -14.03
N ASN A 734 -12.34 -48.60 -14.61
CA ASN A 734 -13.74 -48.78 -14.21
C ASN A 734 -13.95 -49.93 -13.21
N GLU A 735 -12.89 -50.65 -12.85
CA GLU A 735 -12.95 -51.81 -11.94
C GLU A 735 -12.97 -51.38 -10.46
N GLU A 736 -13.52 -52.24 -9.61
CA GLU A 736 -13.39 -52.15 -8.16
C GLU A 736 -12.00 -52.61 -7.69
N LEU A 737 -11.50 -52.01 -6.60
CA LEU A 737 -10.23 -52.40 -5.97
C LEU A 737 -10.39 -53.70 -5.16
N ASN A 738 -10.49 -54.83 -5.86
CA ASN A 738 -10.43 -56.16 -5.26
C ASN A 738 -8.99 -56.59 -4.95
N ASP A 739 -8.82 -57.64 -4.16
CA ASP A 739 -7.50 -58.06 -3.69
C ASP A 739 -6.53 -58.43 -4.83
N SER A 740 -7.05 -59.01 -5.93
CA SER A 740 -6.24 -59.31 -7.12
C SER A 740 -5.67 -58.04 -7.77
N ILE A 741 -6.48 -57.00 -7.94
CA ILE A 741 -6.03 -55.72 -8.52
C ILE A 741 -5.07 -55.02 -7.54
N LYS A 742 -5.35 -55.05 -6.24
CA LYS A 742 -4.46 -54.50 -5.20
C LYS A 742 -3.07 -55.16 -5.24
N ASP A 743 -3.01 -56.48 -5.35
CA ASP A 743 -1.76 -57.22 -5.43
C ASP A 743 -0.97 -56.88 -6.70
N GLN A 744 -1.64 -56.75 -7.84
CA GLN A 744 -1.01 -56.32 -9.09
C GLN A 744 -0.47 -54.89 -8.99
N ILE A 745 -1.23 -53.96 -8.40
CA ILE A 745 -0.76 -52.59 -8.13
C ILE A 745 0.47 -52.64 -7.21
N ASN A 746 0.42 -53.38 -6.10
CA ASN A 746 1.54 -53.51 -5.17
C ASN A 746 2.78 -54.11 -5.83
N ASN A 747 2.60 -55.10 -6.71
CA ASN A 747 3.69 -55.68 -7.49
C ASN A 747 4.31 -54.64 -8.43
N HIS A 748 3.50 -53.90 -9.19
CA HIS A 748 3.99 -52.80 -10.02
C HIS A 748 4.73 -51.74 -9.18
N LEU A 749 4.17 -51.36 -8.04
CA LEU A 749 4.78 -50.38 -7.15
C LEU A 749 6.14 -50.88 -6.60
N SER A 750 6.23 -52.17 -6.26
CA SER A 750 7.47 -52.82 -5.82
C SER A 750 8.52 -52.83 -6.93
N TYR A 751 8.16 -53.20 -8.16
CA TYR A 751 9.08 -53.19 -9.30
C TYR A 751 9.57 -51.78 -9.63
N ILE A 752 8.67 -50.79 -9.63
CA ILE A 752 9.03 -49.38 -9.83
C ILE A 752 10.00 -48.94 -8.73
N LYS A 753 9.72 -49.27 -7.45
CA LYS A 753 10.59 -48.93 -6.32
C LYS A 753 11.97 -49.56 -6.46
N LYS A 754 12.05 -50.83 -6.88
CA LYS A 754 13.32 -51.52 -7.15
C LYS A 754 14.10 -50.83 -8.27
N GLY A 755 13.45 -50.56 -9.41
CA GLY A 755 14.08 -49.88 -10.54
C GLY A 755 14.55 -48.47 -10.21
N ILE A 756 13.81 -47.73 -9.37
CA ILE A 756 14.25 -46.43 -8.84
C ILE A 756 15.50 -46.62 -7.98
N ASN A 757 15.50 -47.55 -7.03
CA ASN A 757 16.66 -47.77 -6.18
C ASN A 757 17.90 -48.13 -7.01
N GLU A 758 17.77 -49.03 -7.99
CA GLU A 758 18.83 -49.40 -8.94
C GLU A 758 19.33 -48.19 -9.76
N LEU A 759 18.42 -47.34 -10.26
CA LEU A 759 18.76 -46.10 -10.98
C LEU A 759 19.54 -45.09 -10.13
N PHE A 760 19.39 -45.13 -8.80
CA PHE A 760 19.92 -44.12 -7.88
C PHE A 760 20.88 -44.68 -6.81
N GLU A 761 21.37 -45.91 -6.98
CA GLU A 761 22.14 -46.74 -6.03
C GLU A 761 23.42 -46.11 -5.41
N ASN A 762 23.82 -44.91 -5.85
CA ASN A 762 25.01 -44.19 -5.36
C ASN A 762 24.71 -42.92 -4.53
N VAL A 763 23.47 -42.71 -4.08
CA VAL A 763 23.15 -41.59 -3.19
C VAL A 763 22.94 -42.12 -1.79
N ALA A 764 23.91 -41.85 -0.90
CA ALA A 764 23.73 -42.05 0.52
C ALA A 764 22.49 -41.25 0.96
N VAL A 765 21.40 -41.98 1.22
CA VAL A 765 20.14 -41.39 1.68
C VAL A 765 20.36 -40.96 3.11
N ASP A 766 20.61 -39.67 3.29
CA ASP A 766 20.58 -39.06 4.61
C ASP A 766 19.11 -39.09 5.09
N ASN A 767 18.75 -40.14 5.83
CA ASN A 767 17.42 -40.37 6.42
C ASN A 767 17.09 -39.34 7.52
N SER A 768 17.75 -38.18 7.57
CA SER A 768 17.66 -37.19 8.62
C SER A 768 16.33 -36.44 8.67
N TYR A 769 15.40 -36.67 7.74
CA TYR A 769 14.03 -36.14 7.82
C TYR A 769 13.13 -37.13 8.57
N LYS A 770 13.46 -37.41 9.83
CA LYS A 770 12.46 -37.97 10.75
C LYS A 770 11.51 -36.84 11.14
N PHE A 771 10.36 -36.80 10.50
CA PHE A 771 9.25 -35.98 10.95
C PHE A 771 8.73 -36.57 12.27
N ASN A 772 9.06 -35.93 13.39
CA ASN A 772 8.31 -36.12 14.62
C ASN A 772 7.00 -35.36 14.44
N TYR A 773 5.98 -36.03 13.91
CA TYR A 773 4.64 -35.44 13.84
C TYR A 773 4.17 -35.16 15.26
N LEU A 774 3.95 -33.88 15.57
CA LEU A 774 3.24 -33.46 16.77
C LEU A 774 1.97 -32.70 16.36
N ASN A 775 0.87 -33.08 16.99
CA ASN A 775 -0.26 -32.23 17.34
C ASN A 775 -1.22 -31.72 16.25
N PHE A 776 -1.08 -32.00 14.94
CA PHE A 776 -2.18 -31.69 13.98
C PHE A 776 -3.40 -32.58 14.15
N GLU A 777 -3.19 -33.85 14.52
CA GLU A 777 -4.24 -34.81 14.86
C GLU A 777 -4.89 -34.43 16.20
N GLN A 778 -4.08 -34.13 17.22
CA GLN A 778 -4.56 -33.55 18.47
C GLN A 778 -5.21 -32.16 18.29
N LEU A 779 -4.83 -31.37 17.28
CA LEU A 779 -5.53 -30.14 16.90
C LEU A 779 -6.91 -30.47 16.33
N TYR A 780 -7.01 -31.49 15.47
CA TYR A 780 -8.30 -31.97 14.97
C TYR A 780 -9.15 -32.52 16.13
N ASP A 781 -8.57 -33.32 17.03
CA ASP A 781 -9.23 -33.83 18.23
C ASP A 781 -9.63 -32.69 19.17
N LYS A 782 -8.78 -31.69 19.40
CA LYS A 782 -9.11 -30.52 20.25
C LYS A 782 -10.21 -29.68 19.62
N ILE A 783 -10.18 -29.49 18.30
CA ILE A 783 -11.26 -28.85 17.56
C ILE A 783 -12.54 -29.65 17.75
N GLU A 784 -12.49 -30.99 17.57
CA GLU A 784 -13.59 -31.94 17.72
C GLU A 784 -14.12 -32.04 19.17
N ASN A 785 -13.27 -31.83 20.16
CA ASN A 785 -13.55 -31.98 21.59
C ASN A 785 -13.83 -30.65 22.34
N HIS A 786 -13.89 -29.50 21.65
CA HIS A 786 -14.26 -28.22 22.29
C HIS A 786 -15.77 -28.21 22.65
N ASN A 787 -16.12 -28.93 23.72
CA ASN A 787 -17.43 -28.94 24.36
C ASN A 787 -17.68 -27.56 25.01
N PHE A 788 -18.41 -26.69 24.30
CA PHE A 788 -18.69 -25.31 24.69
C PHE A 788 -19.47 -25.17 26.02
N PHE A 789 -20.10 -26.25 26.46
CA PHE A 789 -20.78 -26.40 27.74
C PHE A 789 -20.28 -27.70 28.38
N CYS A 790 -20.01 -27.68 29.69
CA CYS A 790 -19.71 -28.93 30.40
C CYS A 790 -20.96 -29.80 30.52
N GLN A 791 -20.79 -31.08 30.84
CA GLN A 791 -21.91 -32.03 30.92
C GLN A 791 -22.97 -31.56 31.94
N ASP A 792 -22.55 -31.01 33.07
CA ASP A 792 -23.44 -30.46 34.09
C ASP A 792 -24.23 -29.23 33.58
N GLU A 793 -23.58 -28.33 32.83
CA GLU A 793 -24.24 -27.18 32.19
C GLU A 793 -25.25 -27.64 31.12
N ILE A 794 -24.91 -28.67 30.35
CA ILE A 794 -25.81 -29.31 29.37
C ILE A 794 -27.01 -29.93 30.10
N ASP A 795 -26.79 -30.57 31.25
CA ASP A 795 -27.85 -31.24 32.00
C ASP A 795 -28.78 -30.24 32.71
N ILE A 796 -28.26 -29.11 33.19
CA ILE A 796 -29.06 -27.97 33.69
C ILE A 796 -29.89 -27.34 32.56
N ILE A 797 -29.31 -27.19 31.36
CA ILE A 797 -30.04 -26.71 30.18
C ILE A 797 -31.14 -27.71 29.81
N LYS A 798 -30.87 -29.02 29.84
CA LYS A 798 -31.87 -30.08 29.58
C LYS A 798 -33.01 -30.04 30.59
N GLU A 799 -32.71 -29.98 31.89
CA GLU A 799 -33.71 -29.97 32.97
C GLU A 799 -34.68 -28.77 32.85
N LYS A 800 -34.14 -27.58 32.58
CA LYS A 800 -34.94 -26.35 32.41
C LYS A 800 -35.71 -26.33 31.09
N CYS A 801 -35.15 -26.90 30.01
CA CYS A 801 -35.88 -27.07 28.74
C CYS A 801 -37.03 -28.08 28.85
N LEU A 802 -36.89 -29.12 29.69
CA LEU A 802 -37.94 -30.10 30.01
C LEU A 802 -39.06 -29.50 30.86
N MET A 803 -38.76 -28.53 31.73
CA MET A 803 -39.76 -27.83 32.55
C MET A 803 -40.64 -26.82 31.77
N LEU A 804 -40.26 -26.46 30.54
CA LEU A 804 -41.00 -25.53 29.68
C LEU A 804 -41.98 -26.22 28.73
N SER A 805 -42.11 -27.55 28.81
CA SER A 805 -42.99 -28.36 27.97
C SER A 805 -44.13 -28.99 28.76
N ASN A 806 -45.25 -28.27 28.86
CA ASN A 806 -46.56 -28.91 28.99
C ASN A 806 -47.28 -28.84 27.63
N SER A 807 -47.63 -30.03 27.13
CA SER A 807 -48.39 -30.39 25.92
C SER A 807 -47.70 -30.33 24.54
N GLU A 808 -47.75 -31.48 23.86
CA GLU A 808 -47.56 -31.75 22.42
C GLU A 808 -46.18 -31.52 21.74
N GLY A 809 -45.11 -31.26 22.51
CA GLY A 809 -43.75 -31.13 21.97
C GLY A 809 -42.88 -32.40 21.97
N GLU A 810 -43.32 -33.49 22.61
CA GLU A 810 -42.43 -34.59 23.02
C GLU A 810 -41.88 -35.46 21.88
N MET A 811 -42.48 -35.49 20.69
CA MET A 811 -42.00 -36.38 19.61
C MET A 811 -41.04 -35.76 18.59
N LYS A 812 -40.66 -34.48 18.70
CA LYS A 812 -39.77 -33.83 17.72
C LYS A 812 -38.45 -33.29 18.28
N LEU A 813 -38.33 -33.11 19.59
CA LEU A 813 -37.13 -32.49 20.20
C LEU A 813 -36.13 -33.51 20.79
N VAL A 814 -36.56 -34.70 21.23
CA VAL A 814 -35.66 -35.72 21.78
C VAL A 814 -34.60 -36.21 20.75
N PRO A 815 -34.93 -36.42 19.46
CA PRO A 815 -33.92 -36.73 18.44
C PRO A 815 -33.05 -35.52 18.08
N ILE A 816 -33.54 -34.29 18.29
CA ILE A 816 -32.77 -33.07 18.07
C ILE A 816 -31.71 -32.91 19.17
N ILE A 817 -32.09 -33.14 20.42
CA ILE A 817 -31.25 -32.99 21.62
C ILE A 817 -30.20 -34.12 21.70
N ASN A 818 -30.56 -35.37 21.36
CA ASN A 818 -29.58 -36.47 21.23
C ASN A 818 -28.64 -36.34 20.02
N ASN A 819 -28.93 -35.43 19.09
CA ASN A 819 -28.05 -35.09 17.97
C ASN A 819 -27.23 -33.80 18.21
N VAL A 820 -27.44 -33.06 19.30
CA VAL A 820 -26.65 -31.86 19.66
C VAL A 820 -25.25 -32.22 20.17
N THR A 821 -25.04 -33.44 20.67
CA THR A 821 -23.72 -34.01 21.01
C THR A 821 -22.80 -34.22 19.79
N ASN A 822 -23.34 -34.19 18.57
CA ASN A 822 -22.56 -34.13 17.34
C ASN A 822 -22.64 -32.69 16.79
N MET A 823 -21.51 -31.99 16.65
CA MET A 823 -21.38 -30.56 16.30
C MET A 823 -22.30 -29.99 15.19
N LYS A 824 -22.90 -30.83 14.34
CA LYS A 824 -23.75 -30.44 13.20
C LYS A 824 -25.09 -29.77 13.57
N ASN A 825 -25.53 -29.74 14.84
CA ASN A 825 -26.83 -29.16 15.23
C ASN A 825 -26.79 -27.83 16.01
N PHE A 826 -25.64 -27.16 16.13
CA PHE A 826 -25.57 -25.79 16.71
C PHE A 826 -26.50 -24.78 16.01
N THR A 827 -26.81 -25.00 14.73
CA THR A 827 -27.79 -24.24 13.96
C THR A 827 -29.21 -24.30 14.54
N LYS A 828 -29.56 -25.35 15.31
CA LYS A 828 -30.86 -25.47 15.97
C LYS A 828 -30.97 -24.64 17.25
N LEU A 829 -29.88 -24.43 18.00
CA LEU A 829 -29.87 -23.45 19.12
C LEU A 829 -30.06 -22.01 18.62
N CYS A 830 -29.76 -21.77 17.34
CA CYS A 830 -30.06 -20.51 16.67
C CYS A 830 -31.52 -20.42 16.18
N GLU A 831 -32.36 -21.45 16.38
CA GLU A 831 -33.77 -21.38 16.01
C GLU A 831 -34.48 -20.26 16.79
N PRO A 832 -35.30 -19.45 16.12
CA PRO A 832 -35.97 -18.32 16.76
C PRO A 832 -36.86 -18.67 17.95
N LYS A 833 -37.24 -19.94 18.13
CA LYS A 833 -38.01 -20.42 19.29
C LYS A 833 -37.11 -20.69 20.49
N ILE A 834 -36.01 -21.41 20.28
CA ILE A 834 -35.05 -21.76 21.34
C ILE A 834 -34.30 -20.51 21.83
N ARG A 835 -33.93 -19.60 20.92
CA ARG A 835 -33.29 -18.33 21.28
C ARG A 835 -34.14 -17.48 22.23
N LYS A 836 -35.45 -17.41 21.98
CA LYS A 836 -36.41 -16.69 22.82
C LYS A 836 -36.50 -17.31 24.21
N LEU A 837 -36.47 -18.63 24.30
CA LEU A 837 -36.47 -19.33 25.60
C LEU A 837 -35.19 -19.02 26.37
N LEU A 838 -34.02 -19.16 25.74
CA LEU A 838 -32.73 -18.89 26.37
C LEU A 838 -32.56 -17.44 26.86
N LEU A 839 -33.16 -16.45 26.18
CA LEU A 839 -33.11 -15.04 26.61
C LEU A 839 -34.01 -14.72 27.81
N ASN A 840 -35.08 -15.49 27.99
CA ASN A 840 -36.08 -15.26 29.04
C ASN A 840 -35.83 -16.09 30.31
N ILE A 841 -34.86 -17.00 30.29
CA ILE A 841 -34.47 -17.82 31.44
C ILE A 841 -33.34 -17.11 32.17
N ASP A 842 -33.58 -16.68 33.42
CA ASP A 842 -32.50 -16.30 34.32
C ASP A 842 -31.95 -17.59 34.98
N PHE A 843 -30.75 -17.97 34.56
CA PHE A 843 -30.05 -19.12 35.14
C PHE A 843 -29.55 -18.77 36.55
N PRO A 844 -29.55 -19.71 37.51
CA PRO A 844 -29.02 -19.44 38.86
C PRO A 844 -27.52 -19.10 38.83
N ASP A 845 -26.79 -19.66 37.87
CA ASP A 845 -25.39 -19.36 37.64
C ASP A 845 -25.23 -18.11 36.75
N ALA A 846 -24.67 -17.05 37.33
CA ALA A 846 -24.32 -15.83 36.61
C ALA A 846 -23.31 -16.06 35.49
N ASN A 847 -22.41 -17.05 35.64
CA ASN A 847 -21.43 -17.42 34.63
C ASN A 847 -22.12 -18.09 33.44
N LEU A 848 -23.06 -19.01 33.67
CA LEU A 848 -23.88 -19.62 32.62
C LEU A 848 -24.74 -18.58 31.87
N ASN A 849 -25.39 -17.65 32.59
CA ASN A 849 -26.09 -16.52 31.97
C ASN A 849 -25.16 -15.72 31.06
N THR A 850 -23.95 -15.43 31.54
CA THR A 850 -22.93 -14.69 30.78
C THR A 850 -22.50 -15.49 29.54
N LYS A 851 -22.22 -16.78 29.67
CA LYS A 851 -21.85 -17.67 28.56
C LYS A 851 -22.96 -17.77 27.51
N ILE A 852 -24.21 -17.98 27.93
CA ILE A 852 -25.36 -18.07 27.02
C ILE A 852 -25.58 -16.74 26.31
N ARG A 853 -25.51 -15.61 27.03
CA ARG A 853 -25.68 -14.30 26.40
C ARG A 853 -24.52 -13.97 25.47
N CYS A 854 -23.26 -14.25 25.85
CA CYS A 854 -22.09 -14.14 24.96
C CYS A 854 -22.22 -15.04 23.73
N PHE A 855 -22.83 -16.22 23.87
CA PHE A 855 -23.15 -17.10 22.76
C PHE A 855 -24.25 -16.51 21.85
N LEU A 856 -25.27 -15.87 22.42
CA LEU A 856 -26.35 -15.25 21.66
C LEU A 856 -25.93 -13.96 20.94
N SER A 857 -25.04 -13.17 21.53
CA SER A 857 -24.41 -11.97 20.93
C SER A 857 -23.07 -12.27 20.25
N ARG A 858 -22.72 -13.55 20.07
CA ARG A 858 -21.39 -13.99 19.59
C ARG A 858 -20.98 -13.34 18.27
N ARG A 859 -21.92 -13.10 17.35
CA ARG A 859 -21.64 -12.45 16.06
C ARG A 859 -21.18 -11.01 16.21
N ILE A 860 -21.88 -10.22 17.03
CA ILE A 860 -21.51 -8.81 17.25
C ILE A 860 -20.23 -8.70 18.08
N ASN A 861 -20.10 -9.51 19.13
CA ASN A 861 -18.90 -9.52 19.99
C ASN A 861 -17.65 -9.98 19.23
N PHE A 862 -17.80 -10.97 18.35
CA PHE A 862 -16.70 -11.37 17.47
C PHE A 862 -16.31 -10.26 16.50
N LEU A 863 -17.28 -9.58 15.89
CA LEU A 863 -16.99 -8.45 15.00
C LEU A 863 -16.25 -7.34 15.76
N ILE A 864 -16.72 -6.95 16.95
CA ILE A 864 -16.07 -5.97 17.83
C ILE A 864 -14.62 -6.40 18.09
N ASN A 865 -14.41 -7.63 18.56
CA ASN A 865 -13.07 -8.13 18.87
C ASN A 865 -12.11 -8.11 17.67
N ARG A 866 -12.61 -8.42 16.46
CA ARG A 866 -11.78 -8.39 15.24
C ARG A 866 -11.45 -6.96 14.81
N ILE A 867 -12.37 -6.02 15.00
CA ILE A 867 -12.16 -4.60 14.72
C ILE A 867 -11.19 -3.97 15.74
N GLU A 868 -11.29 -4.31 17.02
CA GLU A 868 -10.32 -3.90 18.04
C GLU A 868 -8.90 -4.35 17.66
N LYS A 869 -8.75 -5.61 17.23
CA LYS A 869 -7.46 -6.15 16.76
C LYS A 869 -6.98 -5.44 15.50
N LEU A 870 -7.87 -5.04 14.59
CA LEU A 870 -7.51 -4.21 13.42
C LEU A 870 -6.97 -2.84 13.86
N LYS A 871 -7.66 -2.17 14.79
CA LYS A 871 -7.24 -0.89 15.37
C LYS A 871 -5.87 -1.02 16.04
N GLU A 872 -5.67 -2.07 16.83
CA GLU A 872 -4.42 -2.33 17.54
C GLU A 872 -3.23 -2.45 16.56
N ILE A 873 -3.39 -3.22 15.48
CA ILE A 873 -2.29 -3.46 14.53
C ILE A 873 -2.05 -2.32 13.55
N LEU A 874 -3.09 -1.57 13.16
CA LEU A 874 -2.99 -0.49 12.17
C LEU A 874 -2.64 0.86 12.78
N ILE A 875 -3.20 1.14 13.97
CA ILE A 875 -3.13 2.46 14.62
C ILE A 875 -2.29 2.35 15.89
N ASP A 876 -2.72 1.59 16.90
CA ASP A 876 -2.17 1.72 18.26
C ASP A 876 -0.71 1.30 18.40
N LYS A 877 -0.26 0.31 17.61
CA LYS A 877 1.13 -0.17 17.62
C LYS A 877 2.13 0.76 16.95
N ASN A 878 1.68 1.76 16.20
CA ASN A 878 2.55 2.72 15.53
C ASN A 878 2.28 4.12 16.07
N ARG A 879 3.16 4.61 16.96
CA ARG A 879 3.02 5.92 17.62
C ARG A 879 2.79 7.04 16.60
N ASP A 880 3.56 7.08 15.51
CA ASP A 880 3.41 8.11 14.47
C ASP A 880 1.99 8.09 13.86
N ILE A 881 1.46 6.90 13.56
CA ILE A 881 0.11 6.75 13.01
C ILE A 881 -0.96 7.07 14.05
N LYS A 882 -0.78 6.64 15.30
CA LYS A 882 -1.70 6.90 16.42
C LYS A 882 -1.84 8.38 16.68
N ASP A 883 -0.73 9.11 16.74
CA ASP A 883 -0.71 10.55 16.99
C ASP A 883 -1.42 11.30 15.84
N LEU A 884 -1.14 10.90 14.59
CA LEU A 884 -1.75 11.48 13.38
C LEU A 884 -3.21 11.09 13.15
N TYR A 885 -3.71 10.02 13.77
CA TYR A 885 -5.09 9.52 13.61
C TYR A 885 -5.95 9.75 14.87
N SER A 886 -5.47 10.56 15.81
CA SER A 886 -6.23 10.92 17.02
C SER A 886 -7.50 11.73 16.68
N SER A 887 -8.49 11.75 17.58
CA SER A 887 -9.81 12.35 17.32
C SER A 887 -9.79 13.84 16.94
N ASN A 888 -8.68 14.55 17.21
CA ASN A 888 -8.51 15.98 16.95
C ASN A 888 -7.63 16.29 15.72
N CYS A 889 -7.22 15.28 14.94
CA CYS A 889 -6.33 15.50 13.80
C CYS A 889 -7.07 16.14 12.60
N ASN A 890 -6.40 17.04 11.91
CA ASN A 890 -6.94 17.68 10.70
C ASN A 890 -6.98 16.70 9.51
N GLU A 891 -7.73 17.05 8.46
CA GLU A 891 -7.90 16.20 7.28
C GLU A 891 -6.57 15.87 6.56
N GLY A 892 -5.56 16.74 6.64
CA GLY A 892 -4.23 16.51 6.10
C GLY A 892 -3.45 15.45 6.89
N GLU A 893 -3.53 15.50 8.22
CA GLU A 893 -2.95 14.51 9.13
C GLU A 893 -3.63 13.15 8.96
N LYS A 894 -4.96 13.09 8.87
CA LYS A 894 -5.69 11.85 8.54
C LYS A 894 -5.22 11.25 7.23
N LYS A 895 -5.09 12.07 6.18
CA LYS A 895 -4.58 11.62 4.88
C LYS A 895 -3.14 11.12 4.98
N HIS A 896 -2.31 11.76 5.81
CA HIS A 896 -0.93 11.31 6.05
C HIS A 896 -0.89 9.99 6.83
N ALA A 897 -1.72 9.84 7.87
CA ALA A 897 -1.89 8.59 8.61
C ALA A 897 -2.31 7.45 7.68
N ILE A 898 -3.32 7.67 6.83
CA ILE A 898 -3.75 6.70 5.81
C ILE A 898 -2.60 6.35 4.86
N PHE A 899 -1.82 7.34 4.41
CA PHE A 899 -0.64 7.10 3.58
C PHE A 899 0.40 6.24 4.31
N LEU A 900 0.70 6.52 5.58
CA LEU A 900 1.61 5.74 6.40
C LEU A 900 1.09 4.32 6.65
N MET A 901 -0.21 4.14 6.89
CA MET A 901 -0.85 2.82 6.99
C MET A 901 -0.71 2.05 5.69
N CYS A 902 -0.98 2.68 4.53
CA CYS A 902 -0.81 2.07 3.21
C CYS A 902 0.65 1.69 2.93
N GLU A 903 1.61 2.55 3.26
CA GLU A 903 3.04 2.25 3.11
C GLU A 903 3.48 1.11 4.05
N THR A 904 2.99 1.12 5.29
CA THR A 904 3.28 0.07 6.27
C THR A 904 2.67 -1.26 5.83
N TYR A 905 1.41 -1.27 5.39
CA TYR A 905 0.73 -2.43 4.82
C TYR A 905 1.47 -2.99 3.59
N LYS A 906 2.04 -2.13 2.74
CA LYS A 906 2.84 -2.54 1.58
C LYS A 906 4.19 -3.16 1.98
N LYS A 907 4.85 -2.62 3.01
CA LYS A 907 6.22 -3.01 3.41
C LYS A 907 6.26 -4.16 4.43
N ASN A 908 5.31 -4.20 5.35
CA ASN A 908 5.26 -5.16 6.45
C ASN A 908 4.27 -6.29 6.12
N HIS A 909 4.82 -7.42 5.67
CA HIS A 909 4.02 -8.58 5.27
C HIS A 909 3.21 -9.20 6.42
N ALA A 910 3.73 -9.21 7.63
CA ALA A 910 3.03 -9.76 8.80
C ALA A 910 1.80 -8.93 9.18
N LEU A 911 1.97 -7.60 9.22
CA LEU A 911 0.86 -6.67 9.42
C LEU A 911 -0.19 -6.84 8.32
N ARG A 912 0.25 -6.89 7.05
CA ARG A 912 -0.64 -7.08 5.90
C ARG A 912 -1.49 -8.34 6.04
N PHE A 913 -0.87 -9.49 6.34
CA PHE A 913 -1.58 -10.76 6.45
C PHE A 913 -2.52 -10.80 7.64
N SER A 914 -2.10 -10.23 8.77
CA SER A 914 -2.96 -10.10 9.95
C SER A 914 -4.18 -9.24 9.64
N ALA A 915 -3.96 -8.08 9.01
CA ALA A 915 -5.03 -7.15 8.64
C ALA A 915 -5.99 -7.76 7.60
N GLU A 916 -5.47 -8.43 6.57
CA GLU A 916 -6.30 -9.16 5.59
C GLU A 916 -7.16 -10.23 6.27
N MET A 917 -6.58 -11.07 7.14
CA MET A 917 -7.34 -12.09 7.87
C MET A 917 -8.45 -11.50 8.75
N LEU A 918 -8.13 -10.49 9.55
CA LEU A 918 -9.14 -9.84 10.40
C LEU A 918 -10.23 -9.18 9.56
N LEU A 919 -9.88 -8.57 8.42
CA LEU A 919 -10.86 -7.98 7.52
C LEU A 919 -11.76 -9.05 6.88
N PHE A 920 -11.22 -10.21 6.50
CA PHE A 920 -12.01 -11.34 6.02
C PHE A 920 -12.93 -11.89 7.10
N ASP A 921 -12.46 -12.01 8.34
CA ASP A 921 -13.29 -12.39 9.48
C ASP A 921 -14.47 -11.42 9.61
N CYS A 922 -14.23 -10.12 9.57
CA CYS A 922 -15.28 -9.10 9.55
C CYS A 922 -16.24 -9.28 8.37
N PHE A 923 -15.73 -9.56 7.16
CA PHE A 923 -16.56 -9.73 5.96
C PHE A 923 -17.43 -10.99 5.99
N SER A 924 -16.97 -12.06 6.64
CA SER A 924 -17.76 -13.28 6.85
C SER A 924 -18.97 -13.05 7.76
N ILE A 925 -18.87 -12.11 8.71
CA ILE A 925 -19.98 -11.75 9.59
C ILE A 925 -20.97 -10.85 8.84
N LEU A 926 -20.46 -10.00 7.95
CA LEU A 926 -21.18 -8.95 7.22
C LEU A 926 -21.68 -9.37 5.83
N GLU A 927 -21.85 -10.67 5.56
CA GLU A 927 -22.06 -11.25 4.21
C GLU A 927 -23.15 -10.61 3.35
N ASN A 928 -24.14 -9.96 3.97
CA ASN A 928 -25.22 -9.24 3.25
C ASN A 928 -24.77 -7.89 2.63
N ARG A 929 -23.51 -7.47 2.82
CA ARG A 929 -22.99 -6.22 2.25
C ARG A 929 -22.54 -6.39 0.81
N LYS A 930 -23.40 -5.99 -0.13
CA LYS A 930 -23.06 -5.91 -1.57
C LYS A 930 -21.77 -5.11 -1.84
N ASP A 931 -21.51 -4.06 -1.07
CA ASP A 931 -20.31 -3.22 -1.23
C ASP A 931 -19.00 -3.90 -0.78
N LEU A 932 -19.09 -5.02 -0.05
CA LEU A 932 -17.95 -5.83 0.36
C LEU A 932 -17.76 -7.06 -0.54
N LYS A 933 -18.78 -7.45 -1.32
CA LYS A 933 -18.72 -8.59 -2.24
C LYS A 933 -17.63 -8.41 -3.28
N ASP A 934 -17.57 -7.24 -3.91
CA ASP A 934 -16.54 -6.92 -4.92
C ASP A 934 -15.12 -7.00 -4.33
N LEU A 935 -14.94 -6.49 -3.11
CA LEU A 935 -13.66 -6.53 -2.41
C LEU A 935 -13.28 -7.95 -1.98
N LYS A 936 -14.27 -8.75 -1.51
CA LYS A 936 -14.11 -10.18 -1.17
C LYS A 936 -13.71 -11.00 -2.39
N GLU A 937 -14.30 -10.75 -3.55
CA GLU A 937 -13.96 -11.41 -4.82
C GLU A 937 -12.54 -11.05 -5.31
N LYS A 938 -12.15 -9.77 -5.20
CA LYS A 938 -10.78 -9.32 -5.50
C LYS A 938 -9.74 -9.98 -4.60
N LEU A 939 -10.07 -10.09 -3.31
CA LEU A 939 -9.24 -10.69 -2.29
C LEU A 939 -9.23 -12.23 -2.30
N SER A 940 -10.19 -12.91 -2.92
CA SER A 940 -10.24 -14.37 -3.04
C SER A 940 -9.71 -14.91 -4.38
N GLY A 941 -9.51 -14.04 -5.36
CA GLY A 941 -8.88 -14.40 -6.63
C GLY A 941 -7.49 -15.01 -6.44
N LEU A 942 -7.08 -15.87 -7.38
CA LEU A 942 -5.75 -16.52 -7.41
C LEU A 942 -4.59 -15.51 -7.21
N PHE A 943 -4.84 -14.23 -7.52
CA PHE A 943 -3.89 -13.12 -7.45
C PHE A 943 -3.99 -12.23 -6.19
N SER A 944 -4.67 -12.66 -5.13
CA SER A 944 -4.62 -11.94 -3.85
C SER A 944 -3.37 -12.28 -3.03
N GLY A 945 -2.67 -11.26 -2.52
CA GLY A 945 -1.47 -11.41 -1.69
C GLY A 945 -0.15 -11.68 -2.44
N ILE A 946 -0.17 -11.73 -3.78
CA ILE A 946 1.06 -11.77 -4.59
C ILE A 946 1.91 -10.53 -4.29
N ASN A 947 3.25 -10.69 -4.17
CA ASN A 947 4.11 -9.61 -4.67
C ASN A 947 3.98 -9.63 -6.18
N LEU A 948 3.05 -8.86 -6.71
CA LEU A 948 3.01 -8.62 -8.14
C LEU A 948 4.41 -8.15 -8.60
N ARG A 949 5.17 -7.38 -7.82
CA ARG A 949 6.62 -7.14 -8.02
C ARG A 949 7.48 -8.38 -8.38
N ASN A 950 7.19 -9.55 -7.81
CA ASN A 950 7.88 -10.81 -8.15
C ASN A 950 7.30 -11.46 -9.43
N VAL A 951 5.98 -11.41 -9.64
CA VAL A 951 5.33 -11.81 -10.91
C VAL A 951 5.81 -10.96 -12.09
N LEU A 952 6.08 -9.69 -11.83
CA LEU A 952 6.52 -8.68 -12.79
C LEU A 952 8.05 -8.70 -13.00
N SER A 953 8.80 -9.33 -12.10
CA SER A 953 10.24 -9.59 -12.29
C SER A 953 10.54 -10.64 -13.37
N HIS A 954 9.51 -11.31 -13.91
CA HIS A 954 9.60 -12.23 -15.06
C HIS A 954 9.44 -11.53 -16.42
N GLY A 955 9.10 -10.24 -16.43
CA GLY A 955 8.96 -9.41 -17.63
C GLY A 955 7.52 -9.21 -18.10
N ASP A 956 6.62 -10.20 -17.97
CA ASP A 956 5.14 -10.25 -18.17
C ASP A 956 4.25 -8.99 -18.41
N VAL A 957 4.50 -7.99 -19.27
CA VAL A 957 3.70 -6.73 -19.27
C VAL A 957 2.20 -6.92 -19.65
N LEU A 958 1.78 -8.07 -20.19
CA LEU A 958 0.34 -8.36 -20.40
C LEU A 958 -0.35 -8.72 -19.07
N LEU A 959 0.40 -9.30 -18.13
CA LEU A 959 -0.02 -9.48 -16.74
C LEU A 959 -0.01 -8.17 -15.95
N ASP A 960 0.88 -7.23 -16.27
CA ASP A 960 0.83 -5.84 -15.75
C ASP A 960 -0.47 -5.14 -16.15
N ASN A 961 -0.83 -5.23 -17.43
CA ASN A 961 -2.04 -4.59 -17.99
C ASN A 961 -3.36 -5.19 -17.46
N MET A 962 -3.32 -6.46 -17.07
CA MET A 962 -4.48 -7.19 -16.55
C MET A 962 -4.80 -6.83 -15.09
N CYS A 963 -3.88 -6.22 -14.35
CA CYS A 963 -4.09 -5.75 -12.97
C CYS A 963 -5.15 -4.63 -12.86
N LEU A 964 -5.32 -3.77 -13.87
CA LEU A 964 -6.37 -2.73 -13.88
C LEU A 964 -7.80 -3.27 -13.82
N TYR A 965 -8.00 -4.46 -14.38
CA TYR A 965 -9.31 -5.06 -14.39
C TYR A 965 -9.65 -5.76 -13.07
N LEU A 966 -8.62 -6.03 -12.25
CA LEU A 966 -8.76 -6.62 -10.93
C LEU A 966 -8.87 -5.56 -9.83
N ASP A 967 -8.28 -4.36 -9.98
CA ASP A 967 -8.51 -3.28 -9.02
C ASP A 967 -8.63 -1.87 -9.58
N LYS A 968 -9.88 -1.41 -9.70
CA LYS A 968 -10.27 -0.06 -10.10
C LYS A 968 -9.83 1.03 -9.12
N ASP A 969 -9.69 0.70 -7.84
CA ASP A 969 -9.33 1.66 -6.79
C ASP A 969 -8.27 1.02 -5.89
N ASP A 970 -7.15 1.72 -5.69
CA ASP A 970 -5.96 1.33 -4.90
C ASP A 970 -6.26 0.28 -3.83
N LEU A 971 -6.08 -1.02 -4.12
CA LEU A 971 -6.51 -2.08 -3.21
C LEU A 971 -6.01 -1.85 -1.77
N PRO A 972 -4.72 -1.54 -1.53
CA PRO A 972 -4.26 -1.11 -0.22
C PRO A 972 -5.07 0.05 0.39
N SER A 973 -5.29 1.15 -0.33
CA SER A 973 -6.10 2.25 0.22
C SER A 973 -7.56 1.87 0.41
N ASN A 974 -8.18 1.14 -0.51
CA ASN A 974 -9.54 0.62 -0.35
C ASN A 974 -9.66 -0.29 0.87
N LEU A 975 -8.68 -1.19 1.06
CA LEU A 975 -8.64 -2.08 2.22
C LEU A 975 -8.45 -1.28 3.51
N ILE A 976 -7.49 -0.36 3.54
CA ILE A 976 -7.25 0.52 4.69
C ILE A 976 -8.49 1.38 4.96
N GLU A 977 -9.10 1.99 3.96
CA GLU A 977 -10.34 2.77 4.10
C GLU A 977 -11.50 1.92 4.61
N LYS A 978 -11.64 0.66 4.17
CA LYS A 978 -12.65 -0.25 4.73
C LYS A 978 -12.32 -0.70 6.15
N MET A 979 -11.05 -0.93 6.47
CA MET A 979 -10.61 -1.24 7.83
C MET A 979 -10.86 -0.06 8.76
N LEU A 980 -10.50 1.16 8.34
CA LEU A 980 -10.77 2.40 9.06
C LEU A 980 -12.27 2.66 9.21
N GLN A 981 -13.05 2.41 8.15
CA GLN A 981 -14.51 2.47 8.23
C GLN A 981 -15.08 1.55 9.32
N LEU A 982 -14.54 0.33 9.45
CA LEU A 982 -14.94 -0.60 10.50
C LEU A 982 -14.45 -0.13 11.88
N ILE A 983 -13.24 0.42 11.98
CA ILE A 983 -12.68 0.99 13.23
C ILE A 983 -13.50 2.20 13.70
N ASP A 984 -13.91 3.08 12.80
CA ASP A 984 -14.77 4.23 13.07
C ASP A 984 -16.17 3.79 13.53
N ASP A 985 -16.62 2.61 13.11
CA ASP A 985 -17.90 2.01 13.52
C ASP A 985 -17.84 1.30 14.88
N LEU A 986 -16.64 1.06 15.43
CA LEU A 986 -16.44 0.31 16.67
C LEU A 986 -17.26 0.88 17.85
N PRO A 987 -17.28 2.20 18.13
CA PRO A 987 -18.05 2.74 19.26
C PRO A 987 -19.56 2.52 19.13
N ALA A 988 -20.08 2.47 17.89
CA ALA A 988 -21.49 2.20 17.63
C ALA A 988 -21.81 0.71 17.82
N LEU A 989 -20.90 -0.19 17.41
CA LEU A 989 -21.04 -1.63 17.63
C LEU A 989 -21.03 -1.98 19.12
N GLU A 990 -20.12 -1.38 19.90
CA GLU A 990 -20.06 -1.50 21.36
C GLU A 990 -21.38 -1.03 21.98
N ALA A 991 -21.81 0.21 21.68
CA ALA A 991 -23.05 0.76 22.22
C ALA A 991 -24.31 -0.04 21.81
N LEU A 992 -24.34 -0.63 20.61
CA LEU A 992 -25.42 -1.53 20.19
C LEU A 992 -25.42 -2.84 20.98
N SER A 993 -24.23 -3.40 21.23
CA SER A 993 -24.06 -4.63 22.03
C SER A 993 -24.47 -4.39 23.47
N ASP A 994 -24.02 -3.28 24.07
CA ASP A 994 -24.32 -2.89 25.45
C ASP A 994 -25.81 -2.61 25.62
N LEU A 995 -26.43 -1.83 24.73
CA LEU A 995 -27.87 -1.56 24.77
C LEU A 995 -28.67 -2.86 24.66
N TRP A 996 -28.26 -3.76 23.75
CA TRP A 996 -28.90 -5.07 23.64
C TRP A 996 -28.74 -5.89 24.92
N TRP A 997 -27.56 -5.86 25.52
CA TRP A 997 -27.24 -6.58 26.75
C TRP A 997 -28.10 -6.11 27.94
N GLU A 998 -28.29 -4.80 28.05
CA GLU A 998 -29.06 -4.16 29.12
C GLU A 998 -30.57 -4.38 28.94
N THR A 999 -31.09 -4.20 27.72
CA THR A 999 -32.54 -4.14 27.49
C THR A 999 -33.15 -5.44 26.97
N LYS A 1000 -32.32 -6.37 26.50
CA LYS A 1000 -32.68 -7.71 26.00
C LYS A 1000 -33.87 -7.76 25.01
N PRO A 1001 -33.96 -6.84 24.02
CA PRO A 1001 -35.10 -6.81 23.11
C PRO A 1001 -35.07 -8.04 22.20
N ASN A 1002 -36.26 -8.55 21.87
CA ASN A 1002 -36.42 -9.79 21.12
C ASN A 1002 -36.63 -9.56 19.61
N ASN A 1003 -36.95 -8.33 19.20
CA ASN A 1003 -37.17 -7.98 17.80
C ASN A 1003 -36.72 -6.55 17.49
N CYS A 1004 -36.63 -6.23 16.20
CA CYS A 1004 -36.19 -4.92 15.74
C CYS A 1004 -37.09 -3.75 16.21
N LYS A 1005 -38.39 -3.98 16.45
CA LYS A 1005 -39.32 -2.93 16.91
C LYS A 1005 -39.07 -2.59 18.38
N GLU A 1006 -38.95 -3.60 19.22
CA GLU A 1006 -38.56 -3.45 20.63
C GLU A 1006 -37.21 -2.75 20.75
N PHE A 1007 -36.19 -3.21 20.01
CA PHE A 1007 -34.87 -2.57 20.04
C PHE A 1007 -34.93 -1.08 19.66
N LYS A 1008 -35.73 -0.71 18.65
CA LYS A 1008 -35.90 0.70 18.26
C LYS A 1008 -36.61 1.53 19.33
N ASN A 1009 -37.58 0.94 20.04
CA ASN A 1009 -38.23 1.60 21.17
C ASN A 1009 -37.23 1.83 22.31
N GLU A 1010 -36.42 0.83 22.66
CA GLU A 1010 -35.36 0.99 23.68
C GLU A 1010 -34.32 2.04 23.24
N LEU A 1011 -33.96 2.07 21.96
CA LEU A 1011 -33.07 3.09 21.41
C LEU A 1011 -33.66 4.50 21.52
N SER A 1012 -34.99 4.68 21.38
CA SER A 1012 -35.63 5.98 21.58
C SER A 1012 -35.67 6.42 23.05
N LYS A 1013 -35.69 5.47 23.99
CA LYS A 1013 -35.67 5.80 25.43
C LYS A 1013 -34.32 6.36 25.88
N ILE A 1014 -33.23 5.99 25.21
CA ILE A 1014 -31.89 6.50 25.51
C ILE A 1014 -31.51 7.73 24.67
N GLU A 1015 -32.47 8.37 24.00
CA GLU A 1015 -32.23 9.58 23.22
C GLU A 1015 -31.59 10.68 24.08
N GLY A 1016 -30.53 11.30 23.57
CA GLY A 1016 -29.72 12.30 24.30
C GLY A 1016 -28.56 11.72 25.12
N THR A 1017 -28.46 10.40 25.32
CA THR A 1017 -27.32 9.78 26.01
C THR A 1017 -26.06 9.71 25.12
N PRO A 1018 -24.84 9.59 25.70
CA PRO A 1018 -23.62 9.35 24.93
C PRO A 1018 -23.68 8.10 24.05
N SER A 1019 -24.32 7.01 24.53
CA SER A 1019 -24.51 5.78 23.76
C SER A 1019 -25.39 5.98 22.53
N PHE A 1020 -26.48 6.74 22.66
CA PHE A 1020 -27.32 7.11 21.53
C PHE A 1020 -26.54 7.92 20.48
N LYS A 1021 -25.73 8.88 20.91
CA LYS A 1021 -24.86 9.67 20.02
C LYS A 1021 -23.87 8.77 19.26
N LYS A 1022 -23.16 7.87 19.95
CA LYS A 1022 -22.25 6.89 19.33
C LYS A 1022 -22.97 6.05 18.26
N ILE A 1023 -24.17 5.56 18.54
CA ILE A 1023 -24.97 4.77 17.59
C ILE A 1023 -25.38 5.62 16.38
N LYS A 1024 -25.88 6.84 16.60
CA LYS A 1024 -26.41 7.70 15.53
C LYS A 1024 -25.34 8.32 14.63
N ASP A 1025 -24.14 8.58 15.15
CA ASP A 1025 -23.00 9.08 14.37
C ASP A 1025 -22.52 8.04 13.33
N CYS A 1026 -22.74 6.74 13.60
CA CYS A 1026 -22.44 5.67 12.66
C CYS A 1026 -23.55 5.53 11.59
N LYS A 1027 -23.30 5.99 10.36
CA LYS A 1027 -24.26 5.85 9.22
C LYS A 1027 -24.72 4.41 8.93
N ARG A 1028 -24.06 3.39 9.48
CA ARG A 1028 -24.27 1.96 9.21
C ARG A 1028 -24.90 1.18 10.36
N TRP A 1029 -25.19 1.80 11.51
CA TRP A 1029 -25.66 1.12 12.73
C TRP A 1029 -26.85 0.17 12.51
N GLN A 1030 -27.81 0.55 11.65
CA GLN A 1030 -28.98 -0.28 11.33
C GLN A 1030 -28.61 -1.60 10.67
N LYS A 1031 -27.54 -1.62 9.86
CA LYS A 1031 -27.04 -2.87 9.26
C LYS A 1031 -26.45 -3.78 10.33
N TYR A 1032 -25.78 -3.20 11.32
CA TYR A 1032 -25.21 -3.95 12.44
C TYR A 1032 -26.26 -4.50 13.41
N MET A 1033 -27.46 -3.92 13.49
CA MET A 1033 -28.58 -4.52 14.24
C MET A 1033 -28.90 -5.95 13.78
N THR A 1034 -28.66 -6.30 12.51
CA THR A 1034 -28.90 -7.67 12.00
C THR A 1034 -27.94 -8.72 12.59
N LEU A 1035 -26.87 -8.26 13.26
CA LEU A 1035 -25.92 -9.11 13.98
C LEU A 1035 -26.37 -9.40 15.41
N LEU A 1036 -27.24 -8.55 15.96
CA LEU A 1036 -27.87 -8.78 17.25
C LEU A 1036 -28.88 -9.93 17.14
N PRO A 1037 -29.20 -10.57 18.26
CA PRO A 1037 -30.15 -11.68 18.33
C PRO A 1037 -31.61 -11.23 18.19
N LEU A 1038 -31.91 -10.39 17.20
CA LEU A 1038 -33.23 -9.83 16.94
C LEU A 1038 -33.97 -10.62 15.86
N ARG A 1039 -35.28 -10.79 16.02
CA ARG A 1039 -36.19 -11.26 14.94
C ARG A 1039 -36.43 -10.21 13.86
#